data_AF-A0A1V6BXP9-F1
#
_entry.id   AF-A0A1V6BXP9-F1
#
_cell.length_a   1.000
_cell.length_b   1.000
_cell.length_c   1.000
_cell.angle_alpha   90.00
_cell.angle_beta   90.00
_cell.angle_gamma   90.00
#
_symmetry.space_group_name_H-M   'P 1'
#
loop_
_entity.id
_entity.type
_entity.pdbx_description
1 polymer ?
#
loop_
_entity_poly.entity_id
_entity_poly.type
_entity_poly.pdbx_seq_one_letter_code
_entity_poly.pdbx_strand_id
1 'polypeptide(L)'
;MIVDREREIDSFIPEPYWEISLTTEKDGQQIVARHAEGRFTEKKAAEAAYKGTKEPLVITEVKEGKRADRAPTPFDTTQFIVAAARIGYSAANAMRVAEELYMNGFISYPRTDNTIYPPSLNLESILKTLEKTKFAPDVEWVRKNKRAKPTEGKKSSTDHPPIHPTGVATEAELGENWKLYELVVRRFLATLSPDAEWATMRIAMDATGQNYIATGSRLTTPGWRTVYPYSDAKDSILPVVKKGEKLKILDLNLEEKQTQPPPRYSQSKLIQVMEELGLGTKSTRHEVIQKLISRKYIEGNPLRPTLVGKAVTESLEAHASTITRPDMTQKLEQAMEAIKIRDKSRDGVIDDSRKMLHQVFDELEPNEAVIGQEIMDQTDEELTLGPCPVCGNDLRIRRKGGSQFIGCNGYPDCTFNISLPGTMWGSAVRTKNVCEIHKLFHVSLIAKGSRPWEMGCPLCQLIEQQKEHYAKMPSMTEQMQQTLLDCKIFSLYEVSRMEPEVFAKKTGINKKLADKLIQEANEVLNFIRKRSECKKFMKQYVPPKRGRSHTKVMNGFSDSGINFIEDVALASVDTLKKTGLSDEEAETLKTEAIALVAKNQLKDIGVSTVSLKRYQESGFLTPEDILLAHPAYLSLKAGISIDTVTKHVSLIAEALGRPEPEKISKKALETGKNELTGLHGVGDSTLENLYKAGIYDKKTLAAADAAKAAMLSGLSKDHVKKLQAASGI
;
A
#
# COMPACT_ATOMS: atom_id res chain seq x y z
N MET A 1 15.74 -21.57 8.76
CA MET A 1 16.36 -20.30 9.23
C MET A 1 15.39 -19.40 10.01
N ILE A 2 14.38 -18.78 9.36
CA ILE A 2 13.46 -17.87 10.07
C ILE A 2 12.58 -18.64 11.06
N VAL A 3 12.10 -19.82 10.65
CA VAL A 3 11.36 -20.74 11.52
C VAL A 3 12.23 -21.18 12.70
N ASP A 4 13.48 -21.59 12.48
CA ASP A 4 14.41 -21.96 13.56
C ASP A 4 14.63 -20.82 14.56
N ARG A 5 14.79 -19.57 14.08
CA ARG A 5 14.87 -18.40 14.97
C ARG A 5 13.58 -18.21 15.78
N GLU A 6 12.41 -18.44 15.20
CA GLU A 6 11.16 -18.37 15.95
C GLU A 6 11.07 -19.50 16.99
N ARG A 7 11.51 -20.72 16.66
CA ARG A 7 11.62 -21.83 17.62
C ARG A 7 12.58 -21.51 18.77
N GLU A 8 13.76 -20.96 18.47
CA GLU A 8 14.73 -20.51 19.48
C GLU A 8 14.12 -19.47 20.44
N ILE A 9 13.28 -18.57 19.93
CA ILE A 9 12.59 -17.55 20.72
C ILE A 9 11.49 -18.20 21.58
N ASP A 10 10.67 -19.07 20.98
CA ASP A 10 9.54 -19.73 21.65
C ASP A 10 10.02 -20.69 22.76
N SER A 11 11.16 -21.35 22.58
CA SER A 11 11.76 -22.26 23.56
C SER A 11 12.69 -21.56 24.56
N PHE A 12 12.89 -20.25 24.44
CA PHE A 12 13.82 -19.52 25.31
C PHE A 12 13.24 -19.36 26.71
N ILE A 13 13.98 -19.84 27.72
CA ILE A 13 13.64 -19.65 29.13
C ILE A 13 14.54 -18.54 29.68
N PRO A 14 14.00 -17.36 30.04
CA PRO A 14 14.79 -16.28 30.61
C PRO A 14 15.42 -16.70 31.94
N GLU A 15 16.72 -16.50 32.05
CA GLU A 15 17.50 -16.75 33.25
C GLU A 15 17.79 -15.43 33.96
N PRO A 16 17.54 -15.34 35.29
CA PRO A 16 17.87 -14.16 36.05
C PRO A 16 19.39 -14.00 36.17
N TYR A 17 19.85 -12.77 36.10
CA TYR A 17 21.22 -12.38 36.42
C TYR A 17 21.20 -11.02 37.11
N TRP A 18 22.25 -10.73 37.85
CA TRP A 18 22.39 -9.48 38.60
C TRP A 18 23.57 -8.67 38.08
N GLU A 19 23.39 -7.36 37.94
CA GLU A 19 24.46 -6.41 37.64
C GLU A 19 24.55 -5.41 38.78
N ILE A 20 25.76 -5.11 39.24
CA ILE A 20 26.00 -4.09 40.26
C ILE A 20 26.62 -2.88 39.58
N SER A 21 26.03 -1.72 39.81
CA SER A 21 26.58 -0.43 39.38
C SER A 21 26.64 0.52 40.56
N LEU A 22 27.67 1.36 40.59
CA LEU A 22 27.75 2.47 41.52
C LEU A 22 27.83 3.79 40.77
N THR A 23 27.32 4.83 41.41
CA THR A 23 27.48 6.22 40.98
C THR A 23 28.36 6.94 41.98
N THR A 24 29.40 7.58 41.48
CA THR A 24 30.24 8.52 42.22
C THR A 24 30.29 9.84 41.45
N GLU A 25 30.81 10.89 42.06
CA GLU A 25 31.08 12.14 41.35
C GLU A 25 32.50 12.64 41.61
N LYS A 26 32.96 13.49 40.70
CA LYS A 26 34.09 14.39 40.95
C LYS A 26 33.85 15.71 40.20
N ASP A 27 34.08 16.83 40.89
CA ASP A 27 33.94 18.19 40.35
C ASP A 27 32.57 18.43 39.68
N GLY A 28 31.50 17.88 40.28
CA GLY A 28 30.13 17.96 39.76
C GLY A 28 29.85 17.09 38.52
N GLN A 29 30.79 16.25 38.09
CA GLN A 29 30.62 15.28 37.01
C GLN A 29 30.39 13.88 37.56
N GLN A 30 29.26 13.27 37.18
CA GLN A 30 28.93 11.91 37.58
C GLN A 30 29.78 10.87 36.82
N ILE A 31 30.17 9.84 37.55
CA ILE A 31 30.82 8.64 37.04
C ILE A 31 29.92 7.46 37.39
N VAL A 32 29.42 6.76 36.37
CA VAL A 32 28.71 5.50 36.55
C VAL A 32 29.69 4.36 36.26
N ALA A 33 29.94 3.54 37.27
CA ALA A 33 30.85 2.41 37.19
C ALA A 33 30.10 1.09 37.36
N ARG A 34 30.53 0.06 36.64
CA ARG A 34 29.99 -1.30 36.79
C ARG A 34 30.97 -2.18 37.52
N HIS A 35 30.47 -3.13 38.29
CA HIS A 35 31.32 -4.12 38.95
C HIS A 35 32.12 -4.90 37.90
N ALA A 36 33.39 -5.19 38.21
CA ALA A 36 34.35 -5.74 37.26
C ALA A 36 34.01 -7.17 36.81
N GLU A 37 33.30 -7.92 37.65
CA GLU A 37 32.73 -9.24 37.31
C GLU A 37 31.71 -9.17 36.16
N GLY A 38 31.09 -8.01 35.94
CA GLY A 38 30.02 -7.84 34.97
C GLY A 38 28.71 -8.44 35.47
N ARG A 39 28.38 -9.64 35.01
CA ARG A 39 27.10 -10.31 35.32
C ARG A 39 27.30 -11.39 36.37
N PHE A 40 26.54 -11.31 37.46
CA PHE A 40 26.44 -12.36 38.46
C PHE A 40 25.27 -13.29 38.10
N THR A 41 25.50 -14.58 37.98
CA THR A 41 24.44 -15.59 37.75
C THR A 41 23.92 -16.20 39.05
N GLU A 42 24.56 -15.93 40.18
CA GLU A 42 24.09 -16.33 41.51
C GLU A 42 23.71 -15.12 42.36
N LYS A 43 22.46 -15.09 42.83
CA LYS A 43 21.95 -14.00 43.67
C LYS A 43 22.77 -13.78 44.93
N LYS A 44 23.18 -14.87 45.60
CA LYS A 44 23.96 -14.79 46.84
C LYS A 44 25.33 -14.13 46.62
N ALA A 45 25.99 -14.45 45.50
CA ALA A 45 27.27 -13.83 45.15
C ALA A 45 27.09 -12.33 44.86
N ALA A 46 26.04 -11.96 44.12
CA ALA A 46 25.71 -10.57 43.84
C ALA A 46 25.38 -9.78 45.12
N GLU A 47 24.56 -10.35 46.02
CA GLU A 47 24.24 -9.74 47.31
C GLU A 47 25.46 -9.61 48.22
N ALA A 48 26.36 -10.60 48.22
CA ALA A 48 27.60 -10.55 48.98
C ALA A 48 28.54 -9.45 48.45
N ALA A 49 28.72 -9.36 47.13
CA ALA A 49 29.49 -8.29 46.50
C ALA A 49 28.87 -6.92 46.79
N TYR A 50 27.55 -6.77 46.62
CA TYR A 50 26.82 -5.54 46.91
C TYR A 50 26.97 -5.09 48.37
N LYS A 51 26.80 -6.00 49.34
CA LYS A 51 26.99 -5.71 50.78
C LYS A 51 28.46 -5.48 51.15
N GLY A 52 29.38 -6.06 50.39
CA GLY A 52 30.82 -5.92 50.55
C GLY A 52 31.34 -4.56 50.07
N THR A 53 30.66 -3.93 49.12
CA THR A 53 30.99 -2.59 48.62
C THR A 53 30.74 -1.53 49.68
N LYS A 54 31.83 -1.02 50.26
CA LYS A 54 31.81 0.01 51.30
C LYS A 54 32.82 1.11 51.01
N GLU A 55 32.52 2.31 51.50
CA GLU A 55 33.44 3.45 51.43
C GLU A 55 34.76 3.19 52.20
N PRO A 56 35.87 3.81 51.78
CA PRO A 56 35.99 4.72 50.63
C PRO A 56 36.11 3.97 49.30
N LEU A 57 35.60 4.57 48.21
CA LEU A 57 35.89 4.13 46.85
C LEU A 57 37.25 4.71 46.43
N VAL A 58 38.23 3.86 46.17
CA VAL A 58 39.61 4.29 45.85
C VAL A 58 39.91 4.05 44.38
N ILE A 59 40.42 5.06 43.68
CA ILE A 59 40.92 4.90 42.31
C ILE A 59 42.18 4.02 42.34
N THR A 60 42.13 2.84 41.72
CA THR A 60 43.26 1.91 41.67
C THR A 60 44.08 2.04 40.40
N GLU A 61 43.45 2.40 39.28
CA GLU A 61 44.09 2.59 37.99
C GLU A 61 43.34 3.63 37.14
N VAL A 62 44.11 4.45 36.42
CA VAL A 62 43.60 5.30 35.34
C VAL A 62 44.39 4.96 34.09
N LYS A 63 43.69 4.48 33.06
CA LYS A 63 44.29 4.14 31.77
C LYS A 63 43.69 4.99 30.68
N GLU A 64 44.50 5.88 30.15
CA GLU A 64 44.18 6.66 28.96
C GLU A 64 44.67 5.94 27.71
N GLY A 65 43.94 6.11 26.62
CA GLY A 65 44.26 5.49 25.34
C GLY A 65 43.66 6.27 24.19
N LYS A 66 44.05 5.84 22.99
CA LYS A 66 43.45 6.30 21.74
C LYS A 66 42.86 5.10 21.01
N ARG A 67 41.66 5.27 20.48
CA ARG A 67 41.00 4.29 19.60
C ARG A 67 40.78 4.91 18.24
N ALA A 68 41.41 4.34 17.22
CA ALA A 68 41.10 4.66 15.83
C ALA A 68 39.75 4.03 15.47
N ASP A 69 38.84 4.86 14.98
CA ASP A 69 37.55 4.49 14.41
C ASP A 69 37.68 4.62 12.89
N ARG A 70 38.05 3.49 12.28
CA ARG A 70 38.44 3.45 10.87
C ARG A 70 37.32 3.92 9.97
N ALA A 71 37.70 4.67 8.94
CA ALA A 71 36.77 5.06 7.90
C ALA A 71 36.14 3.81 7.24
N PRO A 72 34.87 3.92 6.81
CA PRO A 72 34.15 2.79 6.22
C PRO A 72 34.77 2.35 4.89
N THR A 73 34.57 1.09 4.51
CA THR A 73 34.93 0.59 3.17
C THR A 73 33.93 1.02 2.09
N PRO A 74 34.32 1.01 0.81
CA PRO A 74 33.40 1.18 -0.31
C PRO A 74 32.22 0.21 -0.21
N PHE A 75 31.05 0.62 -0.70
CA PHE A 75 29.87 -0.22 -0.64
C PHE A 75 29.99 -1.39 -1.62
N ASP A 76 29.78 -2.60 -1.11
CA ASP A 76 29.18 -3.70 -1.88
C ASP A 76 27.65 -3.64 -1.74
N THR A 77 26.94 -4.56 -2.41
CA THR A 77 25.49 -4.64 -2.34
C THR A 77 24.95 -4.86 -0.93
N THR A 78 25.57 -5.73 -0.14
CA THR A 78 25.10 -6.06 1.21
C THR A 78 25.26 -4.87 2.15
N GLN A 79 26.44 -4.23 2.16
CA GLN A 79 26.72 -3.06 2.97
C GLN A 79 25.80 -1.89 2.60
N PHE A 80 25.52 -1.69 1.30
CA PHE A 80 24.57 -0.69 0.85
C PHE A 80 23.16 -0.96 1.39
N ILE A 81 22.64 -2.18 1.25
CA ILE A 81 21.32 -2.56 1.79
C ILE A 81 21.24 -2.38 3.31
N VAL A 82 22.30 -2.74 4.04
CA VAL A 82 22.37 -2.57 5.50
C VAL A 82 22.34 -1.09 5.88
N ALA A 83 23.09 -0.23 5.18
CA ALA A 83 23.10 1.20 5.42
C ALA A 83 21.76 1.85 5.04
N ALA A 84 21.17 1.45 3.90
CA ALA A 84 19.86 1.91 3.44
C ALA A 84 18.73 1.58 4.44
N ALA A 85 18.81 0.43 5.11
CA ALA A 85 17.82 0.04 6.11
C ALA A 85 17.82 0.96 7.34
N ARG A 86 18.99 1.49 7.74
CA ARG A 86 19.10 2.45 8.85
C ARG A 86 18.41 3.78 8.55
N ILE A 87 18.23 4.11 7.27
CA ILE A 87 17.52 5.30 6.81
C ILE A 87 16.10 4.99 6.29
N GLY A 88 15.57 3.79 6.60
CA GLY A 88 14.15 3.45 6.42
C GLY A 88 13.79 2.67 5.15
N TYR A 89 14.75 2.20 4.35
CA TYR A 89 14.45 1.43 3.14
C TYR A 89 14.43 -0.07 3.41
N SER A 90 13.45 -0.77 2.83
CA SER A 90 13.53 -2.25 2.72
C SER A 90 14.61 -2.64 1.71
N ALA A 91 15.12 -3.87 1.80
CA ALA A 91 16.18 -4.34 0.90
C ALA A 91 15.75 -4.27 -0.58
N ALA A 92 14.53 -4.70 -0.89
CA ALA A 92 14.00 -4.64 -2.24
C ALA A 92 13.81 -3.20 -2.75
N ASN A 93 13.34 -2.27 -1.91
CA ASN A 93 13.17 -0.88 -2.32
C ASN A 93 14.53 -0.19 -2.51
N ALA A 94 15.50 -0.45 -1.63
CA ALA A 94 16.86 0.07 -1.77
C ALA A 94 17.49 -0.36 -3.10
N MET A 95 17.39 -1.64 -3.46
CA MET A 95 17.94 -2.15 -4.73
C MET A 95 17.19 -1.63 -5.96
N ARG A 96 15.86 -1.49 -5.90
CA ARG A 96 15.07 -0.88 -6.98
C ARG A 96 15.52 0.56 -7.25
N VAL A 97 15.66 1.37 -6.18
CA VAL A 97 16.12 2.76 -6.32
C VAL A 97 17.57 2.82 -6.78
N ALA A 98 18.44 1.94 -6.29
CA ALA A 98 19.83 1.90 -6.75
C ALA A 98 19.94 1.55 -8.24
N GLU A 99 19.10 0.64 -8.74
CA GLU A 99 19.02 0.33 -10.17
C GLU A 99 18.57 1.56 -10.98
N GLU A 100 17.55 2.28 -10.50
CA GLU A 100 17.07 3.53 -11.09
C GLU A 100 18.18 4.60 -11.13
N LEU A 101 18.95 4.76 -10.04
CA LEU A 101 20.09 5.68 -9.99
C LEU A 101 21.20 5.27 -10.97
N TYR A 102 21.46 3.97 -11.13
CA TYR A 102 22.43 3.44 -12.09
C TYR A 102 21.99 3.67 -13.54
N MET A 103 20.73 3.36 -13.87
CA MET A 103 20.18 3.56 -15.22
C MET A 103 20.21 5.03 -15.66
N ASN A 104 20.06 5.96 -14.71
CA ASN A 104 20.18 7.40 -14.94
C ASN A 104 21.63 7.92 -14.87
N GLY A 105 22.62 7.04 -14.65
CA GLY A 105 24.04 7.39 -14.66
C GLY A 105 24.55 8.09 -13.39
N PHE A 106 23.79 8.11 -12.30
CA PHE A 106 24.18 8.77 -11.05
C PHE A 106 25.13 7.95 -10.19
N ILE A 107 25.01 6.62 -10.20
CA ILE A 107 25.88 5.71 -9.46
C ILE A 107 26.38 4.57 -10.34
N SER A 108 27.45 3.89 -9.92
CA SER A 108 27.90 2.64 -10.52
C SER A 108 26.92 1.50 -10.28
N TYR A 109 27.10 0.40 -11.01
CA TYR A 109 26.21 -0.76 -10.95
C TYR A 109 26.05 -1.28 -9.51
N PRO A 110 24.81 -1.39 -8.97
CA PRO A 110 24.59 -1.59 -7.54
C PRO A 110 24.67 -3.07 -7.11
N ARG A 111 24.83 -4.01 -8.04
CA ARG A 111 24.93 -5.46 -7.78
C ARG A 111 26.38 -5.92 -7.88
N THR A 112 27.15 -5.69 -6.83
CA THR A 112 28.60 -5.94 -6.75
C THR A 112 28.99 -6.50 -5.39
N ASP A 113 29.99 -7.40 -5.37
CA ASP A 113 30.63 -7.89 -4.13
C ASP A 113 31.95 -7.15 -3.86
N ASN A 114 32.38 -6.26 -4.76
CA ASN A 114 33.66 -5.58 -4.64
C ASN A 114 33.63 -4.48 -3.58
N THR A 115 34.68 -4.45 -2.79
CA THR A 115 34.90 -3.46 -1.71
C THR A 115 36.23 -2.72 -1.86
N ILE A 116 36.83 -2.82 -3.05
CA ILE A 116 38.11 -2.21 -3.43
C ILE A 116 37.88 -1.48 -4.76
N TYR A 117 38.23 -0.19 -4.84
CA TYR A 117 38.15 0.55 -6.10
C TYR A 117 39.24 0.03 -7.06
N PRO A 118 38.92 -0.24 -8.34
CA PRO A 118 39.93 -0.69 -9.28
C PRO A 118 40.93 0.43 -9.58
N PRO A 119 42.21 0.11 -9.85
CA PRO A 119 43.23 1.12 -10.14
C PRO A 119 42.90 2.03 -11.33
N SER A 120 42.09 1.54 -12.27
CA SER A 120 41.62 2.29 -13.45
C SER A 120 40.56 3.35 -13.14
N LEU A 121 39.96 3.35 -11.94
CA LEU A 121 38.92 4.32 -11.57
C LEU A 121 39.54 5.64 -11.13
N ASN A 122 39.25 6.72 -11.86
CA ASN A 122 39.74 8.06 -11.53
C ASN A 122 38.89 8.72 -10.43
N LEU A 123 39.26 8.48 -9.17
CA LEU A 123 38.57 9.03 -7.99
C LEU A 123 38.60 10.56 -7.95
N GLU A 124 39.62 11.20 -8.52
CA GLU A 124 39.73 12.66 -8.54
C GLU A 124 38.75 13.31 -9.52
N SER A 125 38.48 12.64 -10.64
CA SER A 125 37.40 13.06 -11.56
C SER A 125 36.04 13.02 -10.89
N ILE A 126 35.77 12.00 -10.05
CA ILE A 126 34.52 11.90 -9.31
C ILE A 126 34.39 13.05 -8.31
N LEU A 127 35.45 13.35 -7.54
CA LEU A 127 35.46 14.51 -6.64
C LEU A 127 35.17 15.81 -7.40
N LYS A 128 35.84 16.05 -8.54
CA LYS A 128 35.64 17.23 -9.39
C LYS A 128 34.20 17.38 -9.88
N THR A 129 33.54 16.28 -10.20
CA THR A 129 32.12 16.27 -10.57
C THR A 129 31.22 16.71 -9.41
N LEU A 130 31.54 16.30 -8.18
CA LEU A 130 30.78 16.64 -6.98
C LEU A 130 31.01 18.07 -6.46
N GLU A 131 32.09 18.74 -6.86
CA GLU A 131 32.43 20.12 -6.45
C GLU A 131 31.39 21.17 -6.85
N LYS A 132 30.56 20.89 -7.86
CA LYS A 132 29.53 21.82 -8.35
C LYS A 132 28.16 21.54 -7.78
N THR A 133 28.10 20.76 -6.70
CA THR A 133 26.85 20.28 -6.09
C THR A 133 26.75 20.77 -4.64
N LYS A 134 25.67 20.42 -3.94
CA LYS A 134 25.53 20.71 -2.51
C LYS A 134 26.64 20.09 -1.63
N PHE A 135 27.38 19.11 -2.16
CA PHE A 135 28.50 18.46 -1.48
C PHE A 135 29.83 19.23 -1.61
N ALA A 136 29.86 20.40 -2.25
CA ALA A 136 31.08 21.18 -2.45
C ALA A 136 31.90 21.41 -1.15
N PRO A 137 31.30 21.81 -0.01
CA PRO A 137 32.06 21.99 1.24
C PRO A 137 32.69 20.67 1.75
N ASP A 138 31.95 19.57 1.62
CA ASP A 138 32.43 18.24 2.01
C ASP A 138 33.59 17.78 1.11
N VAL A 139 33.51 18.04 -0.20
CA VAL A 139 34.56 17.72 -1.16
C VAL A 139 35.84 18.52 -0.91
N GLU A 140 35.71 19.83 -0.65
CA GLU A 140 36.84 20.69 -0.29
C GLU A 140 37.55 20.17 0.97
N TRP A 141 36.77 19.84 2.00
CA TRP A 141 37.30 19.25 3.23
C TRP A 141 38.01 17.92 2.98
N VAL A 142 37.42 17.03 2.17
CA VAL A 142 38.02 15.74 1.80
C VAL A 142 39.33 15.93 1.07
N ARG A 143 39.44 16.85 0.11
CA ARG A 143 40.69 17.12 -0.62
C ARG A 143 41.80 17.59 0.30
N LYS A 144 41.48 18.49 1.23
CA LYS A 144 42.46 19.04 2.20
C LYS A 144 42.98 17.98 3.17
N ASN A 145 42.14 17.02 3.54
CA ASN A 145 42.45 16.00 4.56
C ASN A 145 42.59 14.59 3.98
N LYS A 146 42.70 14.46 2.66
CA LYS A 146 42.59 13.20 1.93
C LYS A 146 43.62 12.19 2.42
N ARG A 147 43.18 10.96 2.69
CA ARG A 147 44.10 9.85 2.99
C ARG A 147 44.88 9.45 1.73
N ALA A 148 46.07 8.85 1.92
CA ALA A 148 46.93 8.46 0.79
C ALA A 148 46.31 7.39 -0.14
N LYS A 149 45.59 6.43 0.44
CA LYS A 149 44.85 5.39 -0.28
C LYS A 149 43.44 5.26 0.28
N PRO A 150 42.40 5.15 -0.58
CA PRO A 150 41.05 4.88 -0.13
C PRO A 150 41.01 3.67 0.81
N THR A 151 40.00 3.61 1.67
CA THR A 151 39.73 2.39 2.43
C THR A 151 39.36 1.24 1.51
N GLU A 152 39.70 0.03 1.95
CA GLU A 152 39.54 -1.20 1.18
C GLU A 152 38.94 -2.28 2.09
N GLY A 153 38.00 -3.05 1.55
CA GLY A 153 37.46 -4.25 2.21
C GLY A 153 38.27 -5.49 1.86
N LYS A 154 37.63 -6.67 1.97
CA LYS A 154 38.29 -7.97 1.77
C LYS A 154 38.12 -8.55 0.35
N LYS A 155 37.22 -7.98 -0.45
CA LYS A 155 36.76 -8.57 -1.71
C LYS A 155 37.16 -7.69 -2.89
N SER A 156 37.84 -8.29 -3.85
CA SER A 156 38.15 -7.74 -5.16
C SER A 156 37.95 -8.82 -6.23
N SER A 157 37.37 -8.44 -7.35
CA SER A 157 37.03 -9.28 -8.49
C SER A 157 37.02 -8.43 -9.76
N THR A 158 36.97 -9.07 -10.93
CA THR A 158 37.04 -8.39 -12.23
C THR A 158 35.70 -7.86 -12.75
N ASP A 159 34.58 -8.11 -12.05
CA ASP A 159 33.23 -7.86 -12.59
C ASP A 159 32.88 -6.35 -12.58
N HIS A 160 32.53 -5.81 -11.41
CA HIS A 160 32.03 -4.45 -11.26
C HIS A 160 32.75 -3.74 -10.12
N PRO A 161 33.10 -2.44 -10.24
CA PRO A 161 33.64 -1.69 -9.12
C PRO A 161 32.63 -1.63 -7.94
N PRO A 162 33.08 -1.23 -6.74
CA PRO A 162 32.18 -0.94 -5.63
C PRO A 162 31.12 0.10 -6.02
N ILE A 163 30.04 0.20 -5.25
CA ILE A 163 28.98 1.20 -5.46
C ILE A 163 29.51 2.59 -5.12
N HIS A 164 29.57 3.49 -6.10
CA HIS A 164 30.13 4.84 -5.99
C HIS A 164 29.41 5.82 -6.94
N PRO A 165 29.49 7.14 -6.72
CA PRO A 165 28.85 8.11 -7.60
C PRO A 165 29.58 8.23 -8.95
N THR A 166 28.82 8.28 -10.03
CA THR A 166 29.32 8.42 -11.41
C THR A 166 28.83 9.70 -12.08
N GLY A 167 27.74 10.29 -11.58
CA GLY A 167 27.12 11.51 -12.11
C GLY A 167 26.56 12.40 -11.00
N VAL A 168 26.01 13.55 -11.38
CA VAL A 168 25.37 14.51 -10.47
C VAL A 168 23.85 14.38 -10.56
N ALA A 169 23.19 14.26 -9.42
CA ALA A 169 21.74 14.41 -9.30
C ALA A 169 21.40 15.62 -8.40
N THR A 170 20.15 16.07 -8.45
CA THR A 170 19.58 17.07 -7.54
C THR A 170 18.43 16.52 -6.71
N GLU A 171 18.13 17.18 -5.58
CA GLU A 171 16.98 16.83 -4.72
C GLU A 171 15.64 16.95 -5.47
N ALA A 172 15.53 17.94 -6.37
CA ALA A 172 14.34 18.16 -7.17
C ALA A 172 14.07 17.01 -8.15
N GLU A 173 15.12 16.47 -8.78
CA GLU A 173 15.01 15.36 -9.73
C GLU A 173 14.66 14.03 -9.04
N LEU A 174 15.26 13.77 -7.87
CA LEU A 174 15.14 12.47 -7.20
C LEU A 174 14.03 12.40 -6.15
N GLY A 175 13.55 13.53 -5.63
CA GLY A 175 12.55 13.57 -4.55
C GLY A 175 12.95 12.69 -3.37
N GLU A 176 12.13 11.70 -3.01
CA GLU A 176 12.42 10.77 -1.91
C GLU A 176 13.64 9.86 -2.17
N ASN A 177 13.98 9.58 -3.43
CA ASN A 177 15.14 8.74 -3.79
C ASN A 177 16.48 9.43 -3.52
N TRP A 178 16.47 10.76 -3.31
CA TRP A 178 17.65 11.56 -3.02
C TRP A 178 18.49 11.00 -1.88
N LYS A 179 17.84 10.51 -0.81
CA LYS A 179 18.53 10.00 0.38
C LYS A 179 19.47 8.84 0.09
N LEU A 180 19.16 7.99 -0.89
CA LEU A 180 20.02 6.86 -1.28
C LEU A 180 21.19 7.31 -2.15
N TYR A 181 20.98 8.27 -3.04
CA TYR A 181 22.08 8.89 -3.77
C TYR A 181 23.06 9.58 -2.82
N GLU A 182 22.55 10.38 -1.88
CA GLU A 182 23.37 11.02 -0.84
C GLU A 182 24.12 10.00 0.02
N LEU A 183 23.48 8.88 0.38
CA LEU A 183 24.15 7.79 1.10
C LEU A 183 25.37 7.25 0.35
N VAL A 184 25.25 7.03 -0.97
CA VAL A 184 26.36 6.56 -1.82
C VAL A 184 27.47 7.61 -1.91
N VAL A 185 27.12 8.88 -2.17
CA VAL A 185 28.08 9.98 -2.25
C VAL A 185 28.85 10.14 -0.94
N ARG A 186 28.14 10.21 0.19
CA ARG A 186 28.76 10.38 1.50
C ARG A 186 29.64 9.19 1.88
N ARG A 187 29.23 7.96 1.52
CA ARG A 187 30.09 6.77 1.70
C ARG A 187 31.39 6.92 0.92
N PHE A 188 31.30 7.29 -0.35
CA PHE A 188 32.47 7.52 -1.20
C PHE A 188 33.42 8.56 -0.59
N LEU A 189 32.90 9.72 -0.17
CA LEU A 189 33.69 10.77 0.50
C LEU A 189 34.35 10.25 1.78
N ALA A 190 33.63 9.49 2.59
CA ALA A 190 34.15 8.87 3.80
C ALA A 190 35.31 7.90 3.51
N THR A 191 35.24 7.13 2.42
CA THR A 191 36.33 6.21 2.03
C THR A 191 37.65 6.91 1.71
N LEU A 192 37.61 8.19 1.36
CA LEU A 192 38.77 9.04 1.06
C LEU A 192 39.22 9.88 2.26
N SER A 193 38.46 9.84 3.35
CA SER A 193 38.67 10.64 4.55
C SER A 193 39.59 9.93 5.56
N PRO A 194 40.27 10.67 6.45
CA PRO A 194 41.06 10.08 7.50
C PRO A 194 40.17 9.37 8.53
N ASP A 195 40.78 8.46 9.29
CA ASP A 195 40.07 7.76 10.36
C ASP A 195 39.65 8.75 11.45
N ALA A 196 38.54 8.45 12.15
CA ALA A 196 38.16 9.22 13.31
C ALA A 196 39.00 8.76 14.51
N GLU A 197 39.34 9.67 15.42
CA GLU A 197 40.09 9.34 16.63
C GLU A 197 39.26 9.62 17.88
N TRP A 198 39.26 8.65 18.78
CA TRP A 198 38.64 8.75 20.10
C TRP A 198 39.71 8.72 21.18
N ALA A 199 39.68 9.68 22.09
CA ALA A 199 40.34 9.53 23.38
C ALA A 199 39.48 8.61 24.25
N THR A 200 40.08 7.57 24.82
CA THR A 200 39.41 6.61 25.70
C THR A 200 40.02 6.68 27.09
N MET A 201 39.18 6.61 28.12
CA MET A 201 39.62 6.59 29.50
C MET A 201 38.96 5.40 30.21
N ARG A 202 39.75 4.62 30.93
CA ARG A 202 39.27 3.56 31.81
C ARG A 202 39.72 3.88 33.23
N ILE A 203 38.76 3.97 34.14
CA ILE A 203 38.99 4.19 35.56
C ILE A 203 38.64 2.88 36.28
N ALA A 204 39.62 2.28 36.93
CA ALA A 204 39.40 1.15 37.84
C ALA A 204 39.37 1.66 39.28
N MET A 205 38.44 1.13 40.07
CA MET A 205 38.17 1.57 41.43
C MET A 205 37.99 0.34 42.33
N ASP A 206 38.43 0.45 43.58
CA ASP A 206 38.21 -0.55 44.62
C ASP A 206 37.36 0.04 45.74
N ALA A 207 36.37 -0.71 46.19
CA ALA A 207 35.58 -0.41 47.37
C ALA A 207 35.58 -1.64 48.29
N THR A 208 36.53 -1.70 49.21
CA THR A 208 36.65 -2.78 50.21
C THR A 208 36.85 -4.16 49.53
N GLY A 209 37.71 -4.22 48.52
CA GLY A 209 37.99 -5.44 47.77
C GLY A 209 37.02 -5.73 46.62
N GLN A 210 35.96 -4.92 46.45
CA GLN A 210 35.06 -5.00 45.30
C GLN A 210 35.52 -4.06 44.18
N ASN A 211 35.76 -4.61 42.99
CA ASN A 211 36.35 -3.87 41.88
C ASN A 211 35.27 -3.31 40.95
N TYR A 212 35.43 -2.06 40.54
CA TYR A 212 34.53 -1.34 39.65
C TYR A 212 35.28 -0.69 38.49
N ILE A 213 34.62 -0.60 37.34
CA ILE A 213 35.17 -0.03 36.11
C ILE A 213 34.20 1.00 35.55
N ALA A 214 34.72 2.19 35.28
CA ALA A 214 34.08 3.17 34.42
C ALA A 214 34.88 3.33 33.13
N THR A 215 34.19 3.43 31.99
CA THR A 215 34.83 3.67 30.69
C THR A 215 34.21 4.88 30.02
N GLY A 216 35.05 5.82 29.61
CA GLY A 216 34.68 7.00 28.86
C GLY A 216 35.33 7.02 27.50
N SER A 217 34.70 7.71 26.56
CA SER A 217 35.29 8.02 25.27
C SER A 217 34.82 9.38 24.78
N ARG A 218 35.75 10.17 24.25
CA ARG A 218 35.47 11.47 23.63
C ARG A 218 36.03 11.50 22.22
N LEU A 219 35.22 11.91 21.25
CA LEU A 219 35.69 12.10 19.88
C LEU A 219 36.64 13.29 19.83
N THR A 220 37.92 13.04 19.55
CA THR A 220 38.96 14.09 19.47
C THR A 220 39.15 14.58 18.05
N THR A 221 39.03 13.68 17.08
CA THR A 221 39.15 14.01 15.66
C THR A 221 38.00 13.35 14.91
N PRO A 222 37.06 14.11 14.35
CA PRO A 222 35.89 13.54 13.68
C PRO A 222 36.22 12.68 12.45
N GLY A 223 37.31 12.98 11.75
CA GLY A 223 37.73 12.23 10.56
C GLY A 223 36.60 12.10 9.54
N TRP A 224 36.42 10.89 9.00
CA TRP A 224 35.35 10.54 8.06
C TRP A 224 33.92 10.86 8.54
N ARG A 225 33.69 11.00 9.85
CA ARG A 225 32.37 11.37 10.39
C ARG A 225 31.96 12.80 10.04
N THR A 226 32.91 13.65 9.66
CA THR A 226 32.62 15.00 9.12
C THR A 226 31.69 14.94 7.92
N VAL A 227 31.85 13.93 7.05
CA VAL A 227 31.13 13.83 5.77
C VAL A 227 30.07 12.72 5.74
N TYR A 228 30.03 11.85 6.75
CA TYR A 228 29.11 10.70 6.83
C TYR A 228 28.26 10.73 8.12
N PRO A 229 27.06 11.35 8.08
CA PRO A 229 26.21 11.54 9.25
C PRO A 229 25.31 10.32 9.56
N TYR A 230 25.44 9.21 8.83
CA TYR A 230 24.59 8.02 9.01
C TYR A 230 25.10 7.06 10.11
N SER A 231 25.94 7.56 11.01
CA SER A 231 26.42 6.86 12.19
C SER A 231 26.52 7.82 13.36
N ASP A 232 25.74 7.56 14.41
CA ASP A 232 25.83 8.34 15.64
C ASP A 232 27.22 8.21 16.27
N ALA A 233 27.67 9.30 16.90
CA ALA A 233 28.82 9.37 17.79
C ALA A 233 28.33 10.03 19.08
N LYS A 234 28.35 9.29 20.20
CA LYS A 234 27.98 9.82 21.52
C LYS A 234 29.20 9.80 22.41
N ASP A 235 29.60 10.96 22.88
CA ASP A 235 30.65 11.09 23.89
C ASP A 235 30.16 10.59 25.25
N SER A 236 31.05 9.94 25.98
CA SER A 236 30.90 9.61 27.39
C SER A 236 32.13 10.15 28.08
N ILE A 237 32.02 11.36 28.60
CA ILE A 237 33.15 12.09 29.20
C ILE A 237 33.25 11.68 30.68
N LEU A 238 34.45 11.29 31.09
CA LEU A 238 34.77 11.06 32.50
C LEU A 238 35.63 12.23 33.01
N PRO A 239 35.49 12.62 34.29
CA PRO A 239 36.34 13.64 34.90
C PRO A 239 37.76 13.13 35.08
N VAL A 240 38.70 14.07 35.24
CA VAL A 240 40.10 13.76 35.52
C VAL A 240 40.25 13.29 36.96
N VAL A 241 40.74 12.07 37.16
CA VAL A 241 40.98 11.47 38.48
C VAL A 241 42.44 11.02 38.62
N LYS A 242 42.92 10.84 39.86
CA LYS A 242 44.29 10.34 40.12
C LYS A 242 44.26 9.00 40.83
N LYS A 243 45.23 8.12 40.52
CA LYS A 243 45.42 6.89 41.28
C LYS A 243 45.65 7.21 42.77
N GLY A 244 45.00 6.44 43.65
CA GLY A 244 45.00 6.63 45.10
C GLY A 244 43.97 7.66 45.60
N GLU A 245 43.29 8.37 44.71
CA GLU A 245 42.23 9.29 45.08
C GLU A 245 41.02 8.55 45.67
N LYS A 246 40.40 9.15 46.69
CA LYS A 246 39.21 8.60 47.37
C LYS A 246 37.99 9.40 46.95
N LEU A 247 36.98 8.70 46.44
CA LEU A 247 35.69 9.26 46.07
C LEU A 247 34.58 8.69 46.97
N LYS A 248 33.47 9.42 47.05
CA LYS A 248 32.26 9.00 47.79
C LYS A 248 31.36 8.16 46.91
N ILE A 249 30.74 7.14 47.49
CA ILE A 249 29.71 6.39 46.79
C ILE A 249 28.40 7.16 46.99
N LEU A 250 27.90 7.77 45.92
CA LEU A 250 26.64 8.52 45.96
C LEU A 250 25.43 7.59 45.89
N ASP A 251 25.53 6.57 45.04
CA ASP A 251 24.50 5.56 44.86
C ASP A 251 25.13 4.21 44.53
N LEU A 252 24.48 3.13 44.99
CA LEU A 252 24.88 1.75 44.72
C LEU A 252 23.62 0.97 44.39
N ASN A 253 23.60 0.37 43.20
CA ASN A 253 22.43 -0.31 42.67
C ASN A 253 22.75 -1.77 42.35
N LEU A 254 21.85 -2.66 42.75
CA LEU A 254 21.85 -4.08 42.40
C LEU A 254 20.61 -4.34 41.53
N GLU A 255 20.83 -4.47 40.22
CA GLU A 255 19.75 -4.69 39.28
C GLU A 255 19.58 -6.18 39.01
N GLU A 256 18.39 -6.71 39.28
CA GLU A 256 17.96 -8.00 38.77
C GLU A 256 17.47 -7.85 37.33
N LYS A 257 18.07 -8.57 36.41
CA LYS A 257 17.75 -8.60 34.98
C LYS A 257 17.50 -10.02 34.54
N GLN A 258 16.92 -10.17 33.36
CA GLN A 258 16.71 -11.47 32.73
C GLN A 258 17.37 -11.49 31.36
N THR A 259 17.97 -12.63 31.02
CA THR A 259 18.46 -12.88 29.66
C THR A 259 17.29 -12.74 28.67
N GLN A 260 17.59 -12.32 27.45
CA GLN A 260 16.60 -12.07 26.41
C GLN A 260 16.78 -13.08 25.28
N PRO A 261 15.69 -13.51 24.62
CA PRO A 261 15.80 -14.41 23.48
C PRO A 261 16.59 -13.75 22.33
N PRO A 262 17.17 -14.55 21.41
CA PRO A 262 17.85 -13.99 20.25
C PRO A 262 16.88 -13.11 19.44
N PRO A 263 17.31 -11.93 18.98
CA PRO A 263 16.41 -11.04 18.26
C PRO A 263 16.00 -11.66 16.92
N ARG A 264 14.75 -11.43 16.52
CA ARG A 264 14.28 -11.77 15.17
C ARG A 264 15.14 -11.11 14.10
N TYR A 265 15.23 -11.72 12.93
CA TYR A 265 16.00 -11.17 11.82
C TYR A 265 15.32 -9.93 11.24
N SER A 266 16.06 -8.83 11.13
CA SER A 266 15.72 -7.79 10.13
C SER A 266 16.07 -8.29 8.73
N GLN A 267 15.52 -7.68 7.68
CA GLN A 267 15.89 -8.03 6.29
C GLN A 267 17.40 -7.93 6.06
N SER A 268 18.03 -6.87 6.57
CA SER A 268 19.47 -6.65 6.41
C SER A 268 20.30 -7.72 7.14
N LYS A 269 19.92 -8.07 8.38
CA LYS A 269 20.64 -9.11 9.11
C LYS A 269 20.45 -10.49 8.46
N LEU A 270 19.26 -10.78 7.93
CA LEU A 270 19.04 -12.01 7.18
C LEU A 270 19.90 -12.09 5.93
N ILE A 271 20.02 -11.00 5.15
CA ILE A 271 20.90 -10.95 3.97
C ILE A 271 22.35 -11.22 4.34
N GLN A 272 22.84 -10.65 5.44
CA GLN A 272 24.20 -10.91 5.93
C GLN A 272 24.40 -12.39 6.27
N VAL A 273 23.45 -13.00 6.98
CA VAL A 273 23.55 -14.44 7.31
C VAL A 273 23.44 -15.31 6.06
N MET A 274 22.56 -14.97 5.12
CA MET A 274 22.49 -15.65 3.82
C MET A 274 23.83 -15.57 3.07
N GLU A 275 24.49 -14.41 3.07
CA GLU A 275 25.82 -14.25 2.48
C GLU A 275 26.89 -15.07 3.18
N GLU A 276 26.93 -15.05 4.52
CA GLU A 276 27.84 -15.84 5.35
C GLU A 276 27.68 -17.35 5.10
N LEU A 277 26.45 -17.81 4.88
CA LEU A 277 26.13 -19.21 4.57
C LEU A 277 26.28 -19.54 3.07
N GLY A 278 26.60 -18.58 2.20
CA GLY A 278 26.70 -18.81 0.76
C GLY A 278 25.35 -19.09 0.08
N LEU A 279 24.26 -18.53 0.60
CA LEU A 279 22.90 -18.68 0.09
C LEU A 279 22.52 -17.46 -0.77
N GLY A 280 22.27 -17.70 -2.05
CA GLY A 280 21.98 -16.64 -3.01
C GLY A 280 23.20 -15.77 -3.31
N THR A 281 23.03 -14.86 -4.26
CA THR A 281 24.03 -13.90 -4.72
C THR A 281 23.62 -12.47 -4.33
N LYS A 282 24.49 -11.47 -4.57
CA LYS A 282 24.13 -10.04 -4.44
C LYS A 282 22.84 -9.66 -5.17
N SER A 283 22.50 -10.40 -6.23
CA SER A 283 21.33 -10.16 -7.07
C SER A 283 20.06 -10.84 -6.55
N THR A 284 20.16 -11.96 -5.82
CA THR A 284 18.97 -12.80 -5.53
C THR A 284 18.48 -12.71 -4.09
N ARG A 285 19.33 -12.43 -3.09
CA ARG A 285 18.94 -12.49 -1.66
C ARG A 285 17.74 -11.59 -1.31
N HIS A 286 17.77 -10.34 -1.77
CA HIS A 286 16.69 -9.38 -1.51
C HIS A 286 15.38 -9.77 -2.24
N GLU A 287 15.49 -10.35 -3.44
CA GLU A 287 14.33 -10.85 -4.20
C GLU A 287 13.71 -12.08 -3.54
N VAL A 288 14.52 -13.01 -3.02
CA VAL A 288 14.05 -14.19 -2.27
C VAL A 288 13.25 -13.76 -1.06
N ILE A 289 13.77 -12.84 -0.24
CA ILE A 289 13.04 -12.30 0.91
C ILE A 289 11.72 -11.65 0.47
N GLN A 290 11.74 -10.87 -0.62
CA GLN A 290 10.53 -10.23 -1.15
C GLN A 290 9.50 -11.26 -1.66
N LYS A 291 9.95 -12.38 -2.24
CA LYS A 291 9.09 -13.50 -2.67
C LYS A 291 8.48 -14.24 -1.48
N LEU A 292 9.24 -14.48 -0.40
CA LEU A 292 8.71 -15.09 0.82
C LEU A 292 7.62 -14.22 1.46
N ILE A 293 7.81 -12.90 1.47
CA ILE A 293 6.81 -11.94 1.95
C ILE A 293 5.58 -11.91 1.03
N SER A 294 5.77 -11.85 -0.30
CA SER A 294 4.65 -11.77 -1.24
C SER A 294 3.81 -13.06 -1.27
N ARG A 295 4.46 -14.21 -1.06
CA ARG A 295 3.82 -15.54 -0.93
C ARG A 295 3.26 -15.81 0.47
N LYS A 296 3.38 -14.87 1.41
CA LYS A 296 2.85 -14.99 2.79
C LYS A 296 3.42 -16.16 3.59
N TYR A 297 4.68 -16.53 3.35
CA TYR A 297 5.40 -17.45 4.23
C TYR A 297 6.05 -16.74 5.42
N ILE A 298 6.39 -15.45 5.24
CA ILE A 298 6.94 -14.60 6.30
C ILE A 298 6.29 -13.23 6.28
N GLU A 299 6.33 -12.55 7.40
CA GLU A 299 5.76 -11.21 7.55
C GLU A 299 6.50 -10.38 8.60
N GLY A 300 6.13 -9.10 8.71
CA GLY A 300 6.69 -8.18 9.70
C GLY A 300 8.06 -7.61 9.34
N ASN A 301 8.53 -6.68 10.17
CA ASN A 301 9.91 -6.21 10.22
C ASN A 301 10.19 -5.74 11.66
N PRO A 302 10.90 -6.51 12.50
CA PRO A 302 11.63 -7.76 12.18
C PRO A 302 10.77 -8.90 11.63
N LEU A 303 11.38 -9.77 10.82
CA LEU A 303 10.72 -10.87 10.11
C LEU A 303 10.32 -11.98 11.08
N ARG A 304 9.12 -12.55 10.87
CA ARG A 304 8.60 -13.75 11.54
C ARG A 304 7.94 -14.69 10.53
N PRO A 305 7.87 -16.01 10.78
CA PRO A 305 7.11 -16.92 9.92
C PRO A 305 5.60 -16.75 10.12
N THR A 306 4.82 -17.02 9.07
CA THR A 306 3.37 -17.26 9.19
C THR A 306 3.11 -18.71 9.63
N LEU A 307 1.86 -19.08 9.95
CA LEU A 307 1.56 -20.48 10.27
C LEU A 307 1.77 -21.37 9.06
N VAL A 308 1.34 -20.92 7.87
CA VAL A 308 1.63 -21.60 6.61
C VAL A 308 3.14 -21.71 6.37
N GLY A 309 3.90 -20.64 6.58
CA GLY A 309 5.36 -20.66 6.39
C GLY A 309 6.07 -21.59 7.36
N LYS A 310 5.59 -21.67 8.60
CA LYS A 310 6.03 -22.64 9.60
C LYS A 310 5.70 -24.05 9.11
N ALA A 311 4.42 -24.37 8.89
CA ALA A 311 3.94 -25.68 8.44
C ALA A 311 4.70 -26.25 7.24
N VAL A 312 4.86 -25.45 6.18
CA VAL A 312 5.64 -25.85 5.00
C VAL A 312 7.08 -26.19 5.38
N THR A 313 7.71 -25.39 6.23
CA THR A 313 9.10 -25.65 6.65
C THR A 313 9.20 -26.88 7.53
N GLU A 314 8.32 -27.05 8.53
CA GLU A 314 8.39 -28.19 9.46
C GLU A 314 8.05 -29.51 8.77
N SER A 315 7.05 -29.51 7.89
CA SER A 315 6.65 -30.68 7.12
C SER A 315 7.75 -31.11 6.14
N LEU A 316 8.34 -30.16 5.38
CA LEU A 316 9.48 -30.45 4.51
C LEU A 316 10.72 -30.86 5.31
N GLU A 317 10.94 -30.34 6.51
CA GLU A 317 12.05 -30.75 7.38
C GLU A 317 11.88 -32.20 7.88
N ALA A 318 10.64 -32.60 8.20
CA ALA A 318 10.34 -33.97 8.65
C ALA A 318 10.43 -35.01 7.53
N HIS A 319 10.05 -34.64 6.30
CA HIS A 319 9.88 -35.61 5.21
C HIS A 319 10.87 -35.44 4.04
N ALA A 320 11.58 -34.31 3.93
CA ALA A 320 12.52 -34.03 2.84
C ALA A 320 13.63 -33.05 3.28
N SER A 321 14.31 -33.38 4.39
CA SER A 321 15.19 -32.42 5.09
C SER A 321 16.33 -31.85 4.24
N THR A 322 16.72 -32.55 3.17
CA THR A 322 17.79 -32.11 2.27
C THR A 322 17.46 -30.76 1.61
N ILE A 323 16.20 -30.50 1.25
CA ILE A 323 15.80 -29.25 0.57
C ILE A 323 15.66 -28.06 1.53
N THR A 324 15.47 -28.31 2.83
CA THR A 324 15.30 -27.25 3.83
C THR A 324 16.61 -26.79 4.47
N ARG A 325 17.68 -27.59 4.33
CA ARG A 325 19.02 -27.27 4.85
C ARG A 325 19.78 -26.31 3.93
N PRO A 326 20.60 -25.38 4.49
CA PRO A 326 21.46 -24.48 3.71
C PRO A 326 22.41 -25.20 2.74
N ASP A 327 22.87 -26.41 3.11
CA ASP A 327 23.95 -27.13 2.43
C ASP A 327 23.66 -27.42 0.94
N MET A 328 22.44 -27.85 0.61
CA MET A 328 22.04 -28.11 -0.78
C MET A 328 22.12 -26.84 -1.62
N THR A 329 21.54 -25.75 -1.12
CA THR A 329 21.54 -24.46 -1.82
C THR A 329 22.97 -23.92 -1.97
N GLN A 330 23.78 -24.01 -0.92
CA GLN A 330 25.18 -23.60 -0.96
C GLN A 330 25.99 -24.37 -2.00
N LYS A 331 25.81 -25.70 -2.10
CA LYS A 331 26.47 -26.54 -3.11
C LYS A 331 26.10 -26.11 -4.53
N LEU A 332 24.83 -25.78 -4.78
CA LEU A 332 24.37 -25.29 -6.09
C LEU A 332 24.99 -23.93 -6.43
N GLU A 333 25.06 -23.00 -5.48
CA GLU A 333 25.73 -21.70 -5.66
C GLU A 333 27.24 -21.86 -5.95
N GLN A 334 27.92 -22.74 -5.21
CA GLN A 334 29.34 -23.06 -5.45
C GLN A 334 29.57 -23.68 -6.84
N ALA A 335 28.67 -24.57 -7.29
CA ALA A 335 28.75 -25.18 -8.61
C ALA A 335 28.54 -24.15 -9.74
N MET A 336 27.63 -23.19 -9.54
CA MET A 336 27.42 -22.07 -10.47
C MET A 336 28.65 -21.15 -10.55
N GLU A 337 29.31 -20.87 -9.43
CA GLU A 337 30.56 -20.10 -9.42
C GLU A 337 31.69 -20.88 -10.11
N ALA A 338 31.77 -22.20 -9.91
CA ALA A 338 32.74 -23.06 -10.60
C ALA A 338 32.55 -23.03 -12.13
N ILE A 339 31.32 -22.89 -12.64
CA ILE A 339 31.07 -22.66 -14.07
C ILE A 339 31.64 -21.30 -14.49
N LYS A 340 31.38 -20.24 -13.71
CA LYS A 340 31.82 -18.87 -14.03
C LYS A 340 33.33 -18.78 -14.19
N ILE A 341 34.09 -19.44 -13.32
CA ILE A 341 35.56 -19.46 -13.39
C ILE A 341 36.12 -20.57 -14.30
N ARG A 342 35.25 -21.31 -15.01
CA ARG A 342 35.58 -22.43 -15.92
C ARG A 342 36.28 -23.62 -15.24
N ASP A 343 36.04 -23.82 -13.95
CA ASP A 343 36.52 -24.97 -13.17
C ASP A 343 35.61 -26.20 -13.37
N LYS A 344 34.30 -26.00 -13.59
CA LYS A 344 33.34 -27.05 -13.92
C LYS A 344 32.59 -26.78 -15.22
N SER A 345 32.23 -27.84 -15.95
CA SER A 345 31.38 -27.74 -17.13
C SER A 345 29.92 -27.53 -16.74
N ARG A 346 29.18 -26.79 -17.59
CA ARG A 346 27.74 -26.58 -17.41
C ARG A 346 26.97 -27.91 -17.32
N ASP A 347 27.27 -28.85 -18.22
CA ASP A 347 26.54 -30.12 -18.30
C ASP A 347 26.79 -30.98 -17.05
N GLY A 348 28.03 -31.02 -16.54
CA GLY A 348 28.34 -31.75 -15.30
C GLY A 348 27.58 -31.20 -14.09
N VAL A 349 27.47 -29.87 -13.97
CA VAL A 349 26.69 -29.24 -12.89
C VAL A 349 25.19 -29.52 -13.05
N ILE A 350 24.66 -29.54 -14.27
CA ILE A 350 23.26 -29.89 -14.52
C ILE A 350 22.97 -31.33 -14.09
N ASP A 351 23.85 -32.26 -14.44
CA ASP A 351 23.71 -33.67 -14.07
C ASP A 351 23.79 -33.89 -12.55
N ASP A 352 24.73 -33.23 -11.87
CA ASP A 352 24.85 -33.26 -10.41
C ASP A 352 23.60 -32.67 -9.74
N SER A 353 23.08 -31.55 -10.26
CA SER A 353 21.86 -30.91 -9.77
C SER A 353 20.63 -31.80 -9.94
N ARG A 354 20.50 -32.47 -11.09
CA ARG A 354 19.42 -33.45 -11.34
C ARG A 354 19.47 -34.62 -10.37
N LYS A 355 20.65 -35.18 -10.12
CA LYS A 355 20.82 -36.28 -9.15
C LYS A 355 20.38 -35.86 -7.75
N MET A 356 20.78 -34.66 -7.31
CA MET A 356 20.37 -34.11 -6.02
C MET A 356 18.85 -33.90 -5.96
N LEU A 357 18.23 -33.41 -7.04
CA LEU A 357 16.80 -33.24 -7.11
C LEU A 357 16.04 -34.58 -7.09
N HIS A 358 16.53 -35.61 -7.78
CA HIS A 358 15.95 -36.96 -7.71
C HIS A 358 15.97 -37.51 -6.29
N GLN A 359 17.09 -37.35 -5.55
CA GLN A 359 17.16 -37.76 -4.15
C GLN A 359 16.11 -37.05 -3.27
N VAL A 360 15.82 -35.77 -3.55
CA VAL A 360 14.76 -35.05 -2.84
C VAL A 360 13.37 -35.60 -3.21
N PHE A 361 13.13 -35.95 -4.47
CA PHE A 361 11.86 -36.56 -4.88
C PHE A 361 11.65 -37.95 -4.28
N ASP A 362 12.71 -38.76 -4.18
CA ASP A 362 12.67 -40.07 -3.53
C ASP A 362 12.22 -39.97 -2.05
N GLU A 363 12.50 -38.84 -1.38
CA GLU A 363 12.03 -38.52 -0.03
C GLU A 363 10.60 -37.94 -0.01
N LEU A 364 10.25 -37.08 -0.97
CA LEU A 364 8.96 -36.37 -1.02
C LEU A 364 7.78 -37.24 -1.47
N GLU A 365 7.93 -37.99 -2.56
CA GLU A 365 6.81 -38.71 -3.19
C GLU A 365 6.11 -39.70 -2.25
N PRO A 366 6.81 -40.49 -1.41
CA PRO A 366 6.16 -41.39 -0.46
C PRO A 366 5.34 -40.66 0.62
N ASN A 367 5.63 -39.38 0.87
CA ASN A 367 5.06 -38.58 1.96
C ASN A 367 4.07 -37.51 1.48
N GLU A 368 3.74 -37.46 0.17
CA GLU A 368 2.93 -36.39 -0.43
C GLU A 368 1.61 -36.12 0.32
N ALA A 369 0.85 -37.18 0.63
CA ALA A 369 -0.44 -37.05 1.29
C ALA A 369 -0.32 -36.48 2.73
N VAL A 370 0.71 -36.91 3.46
CA VAL A 370 0.98 -36.44 4.83
C VAL A 370 1.38 -34.97 4.81
N ILE A 371 2.34 -34.62 3.95
CA ILE A 371 2.80 -33.24 3.75
C ILE A 371 1.64 -32.33 3.35
N GLY A 372 0.80 -32.79 2.42
CA GLY A 372 -0.38 -32.06 1.97
C GLY A 372 -1.35 -31.78 3.11
N GLN A 373 -1.63 -32.79 3.94
CA GLN A 373 -2.55 -32.64 5.07
C GLN A 373 -2.01 -31.66 6.13
N GLU A 374 -0.74 -31.79 6.54
CA GLU A 374 -0.11 -30.92 7.52
C GLU A 374 -0.13 -29.44 7.10
N ILE A 375 0.14 -29.17 5.82
CA ILE A 375 0.09 -27.81 5.26
C ILE A 375 -1.35 -27.30 5.19
N MET A 376 -2.31 -28.15 4.78
CA MET A 376 -3.72 -27.78 4.71
C MET A 376 -4.30 -27.43 6.09
N ASP A 377 -4.03 -28.24 7.10
CA ASP A 377 -4.53 -28.03 8.46
C ASP A 377 -4.08 -26.69 9.04
N GLN A 378 -2.82 -26.33 8.84
CA GLN A 378 -2.27 -25.05 9.31
C GLN A 378 -2.76 -23.85 8.49
N THR A 379 -2.97 -24.04 7.19
CA THR A 379 -3.59 -23.02 6.33
C THR A 379 -5.03 -22.74 6.78
N ASP A 380 -5.76 -23.80 7.08
CA ASP A 380 -7.12 -23.77 7.58
C ASP A 380 -7.20 -23.06 8.92
N GLU A 381 -6.28 -23.37 9.83
CA GLU A 381 -6.16 -22.70 11.12
C GLU A 381 -5.89 -21.20 10.94
N GLU A 382 -4.92 -20.80 10.11
CA GLU A 382 -4.53 -19.40 9.90
C GLU A 382 -5.70 -18.53 9.40
N LEU A 383 -6.56 -19.11 8.55
CA LEU A 383 -7.73 -18.43 7.99
C LEU A 383 -8.96 -18.48 8.89
N THR A 384 -8.97 -19.32 9.93
CA THR A 384 -10.11 -19.52 10.82
C THR A 384 -10.15 -18.48 11.94
N LEU A 385 -11.29 -17.80 12.03
CA LEU A 385 -11.55 -16.74 13.01
C LEU A 385 -12.31 -17.22 14.25
N GLY A 386 -12.94 -18.40 14.22
CA GLY A 386 -13.73 -18.93 15.33
C GLY A 386 -15.19 -19.21 14.94
N PRO A 387 -16.08 -19.47 15.91
CA PRO A 387 -17.40 -20.02 15.66
C PRO A 387 -18.37 -19.01 15.04
N CYS A 388 -19.15 -19.46 14.06
CA CYS A 388 -20.21 -18.69 13.44
C CYS A 388 -21.33 -18.41 14.46
N PRO A 389 -21.78 -17.15 14.61
CA PRO A 389 -22.83 -16.82 15.58
C PRO A 389 -24.19 -17.45 15.23
N VAL A 390 -24.40 -17.79 13.95
CA VAL A 390 -25.64 -18.38 13.46
C VAL A 390 -25.69 -19.90 13.71
N CYS A 391 -24.72 -20.65 13.19
CA CYS A 391 -24.75 -22.12 13.19
C CYS A 391 -23.65 -22.82 14.00
N GLY A 392 -22.66 -22.09 14.53
CA GLY A 392 -21.55 -22.65 15.32
C GLY A 392 -20.35 -23.16 14.52
N ASN A 393 -20.48 -23.41 13.21
CA ASN A 393 -19.36 -23.80 12.33
C ASN A 393 -18.31 -22.70 12.20
N ASP A 394 -17.09 -23.04 11.75
CA ASP A 394 -16.01 -22.07 11.61
C ASP A 394 -16.29 -20.94 10.61
N LEU A 395 -15.94 -19.72 11.00
CA LEU A 395 -15.81 -18.56 10.12
C LEU A 395 -14.39 -18.45 9.59
N ARG A 396 -14.26 -18.26 8.28
CA ARG A 396 -12.96 -18.11 7.62
C ARG A 396 -12.84 -16.86 6.77
N ILE A 397 -11.63 -16.31 6.71
CA ILE A 397 -11.28 -15.25 5.74
C ILE A 397 -11.22 -15.88 4.34
N ARG A 398 -12.05 -15.38 3.43
CA ARG A 398 -12.12 -15.78 2.02
C ARG A 398 -11.71 -14.62 1.13
N ARG A 399 -11.02 -14.93 0.03
CA ARG A 399 -10.53 -13.94 -0.94
C ARG A 399 -10.95 -14.36 -2.35
N LYS A 400 -11.45 -13.42 -3.14
CA LYS A 400 -11.81 -13.62 -4.55
C LYS A 400 -11.43 -12.38 -5.36
N GLY A 401 -10.38 -12.49 -6.16
CA GLY A 401 -9.83 -11.36 -6.92
C GLY A 401 -9.46 -10.18 -5.99
N GLY A 402 -9.95 -8.98 -6.30
CA GLY A 402 -9.76 -7.78 -5.47
C GLY A 402 -10.63 -7.70 -4.21
N SER A 403 -11.50 -8.69 -3.97
CA SER A 403 -12.44 -8.71 -2.84
C SER A 403 -12.04 -9.73 -1.77
N GLN A 404 -12.40 -9.43 -0.54
CA GLN A 404 -12.23 -10.33 0.61
C GLN A 404 -13.43 -10.19 1.55
N PHE A 405 -13.76 -11.28 2.24
CA PHE A 405 -14.90 -11.35 3.16
C PHE A 405 -14.66 -12.47 4.17
N ILE A 406 -15.45 -12.50 5.23
CA ILE A 406 -15.51 -13.61 6.17
C ILE A 406 -16.74 -14.43 5.83
N GLY A 407 -16.59 -15.74 5.63
CA GLY A 407 -17.70 -16.63 5.30
C GLY A 407 -17.76 -17.84 6.22
N CYS A 408 -18.96 -18.30 6.51
CA CYS A 408 -19.20 -19.56 7.23
C CYS A 408 -18.78 -20.77 6.38
N ASN A 409 -18.10 -21.75 7.00
CA ASN A 409 -17.80 -23.02 6.36
C ASN A 409 -19.01 -23.95 6.23
N GLY A 410 -20.11 -23.68 6.92
CA GLY A 410 -21.38 -24.41 6.77
C GLY A 410 -22.19 -24.02 5.53
N TYR A 411 -21.61 -23.32 4.54
CA TYR A 411 -22.30 -23.00 3.28
C TYR A 411 -22.52 -24.29 2.45
N PRO A 412 -23.68 -24.49 1.79
CA PRO A 412 -24.78 -23.53 1.56
C PRO A 412 -25.80 -23.40 2.68
N ASP A 413 -25.81 -24.29 3.67
CA ASP A 413 -26.83 -24.34 4.73
C ASP A 413 -26.79 -23.10 5.65
N CYS A 414 -25.60 -22.50 5.81
CA CYS A 414 -25.42 -21.22 6.47
C CYS A 414 -24.77 -20.19 5.53
N THR A 415 -25.51 -19.12 5.23
CA THR A 415 -25.07 -18.04 4.32
C THR A 415 -24.48 -16.83 5.05
N PHE A 416 -24.25 -16.94 6.37
CA PHE A 416 -23.69 -15.85 7.17
C PHE A 416 -22.32 -15.44 6.64
N ASN A 417 -22.15 -14.14 6.41
CA ASN A 417 -20.91 -13.56 5.92
C ASN A 417 -20.74 -12.12 6.40
N ILE A 418 -19.49 -11.68 6.52
CA ILE A 418 -19.13 -10.31 6.87
C ILE A 418 -18.26 -9.75 5.73
N SER A 419 -18.72 -8.68 5.10
CA SER A 419 -17.94 -8.01 4.06
C SER A 419 -16.73 -7.31 4.69
N LEU A 420 -15.56 -7.48 4.08
CA LEU A 420 -14.34 -6.79 4.48
C LEU A 420 -13.96 -5.74 3.42
N PRO A 421 -13.21 -4.68 3.78
CA PRO A 421 -12.65 -3.77 2.79
C PRO A 421 -11.85 -4.54 1.74
N GLY A 422 -11.96 -4.14 0.46
CA GLY A 422 -11.25 -4.82 -0.64
C GLY A 422 -9.72 -4.82 -0.46
N THR A 423 -9.04 -5.72 -1.16
CA THR A 423 -7.59 -5.95 -0.97
C THR A 423 -6.72 -4.74 -1.30
N MET A 424 -7.26 -3.75 -2.03
CA MET A 424 -6.62 -2.44 -2.24
C MET A 424 -6.32 -1.69 -0.93
N TRP A 425 -7.05 -1.99 0.15
CA TRP A 425 -6.86 -1.41 1.49
C TRP A 425 -5.97 -2.27 2.39
N GLY A 426 -5.41 -3.36 1.86
CA GLY A 426 -4.58 -4.33 2.60
C GLY A 426 -5.19 -5.73 2.62
N SER A 427 -4.37 -6.75 2.82
CA SER A 427 -4.84 -8.13 2.99
C SER A 427 -5.34 -8.33 4.42
N ALA A 428 -6.54 -8.88 4.58
CA ALA A 428 -7.09 -9.24 5.88
C ALA A 428 -6.35 -10.43 6.47
N VAL A 429 -5.87 -10.28 7.70
CA VAL A 429 -5.18 -11.32 8.45
C VAL A 429 -5.81 -11.46 9.83
N ARG A 430 -5.82 -12.70 10.33
CA ARG A 430 -6.16 -13.03 11.71
C ARG A 430 -5.07 -12.49 12.64
N THR A 431 -5.45 -11.90 13.78
CA THR A 431 -4.51 -11.56 14.84
C THR A 431 -4.63 -12.55 16.00
N LYS A 432 -3.71 -12.47 16.98
CA LYS A 432 -3.75 -13.33 18.18
C LYS A 432 -4.83 -12.91 19.18
N ASN A 433 -5.37 -11.70 19.06
CA ASN A 433 -6.37 -11.19 20.00
C ASN A 433 -7.73 -11.85 19.72
N VAL A 434 -8.39 -12.30 20.77
CA VAL A 434 -9.72 -12.91 20.69
C VAL A 434 -10.73 -11.99 21.35
N CYS A 435 -11.85 -11.77 20.69
CA CYS A 435 -12.97 -11.02 21.25
C CYS A 435 -13.58 -11.77 22.43
N GLU A 436 -13.65 -11.13 23.59
CA GLU A 436 -14.19 -11.76 24.81
C GLU A 436 -15.68 -12.11 24.69
N ILE A 437 -16.44 -11.32 23.92
CA ILE A 437 -17.89 -11.47 23.74
C ILE A 437 -18.18 -12.55 22.69
N HIS A 438 -17.62 -12.39 21.49
CA HIS A 438 -17.99 -13.21 20.33
C HIS A 438 -17.09 -14.43 20.12
N LYS A 439 -15.99 -14.54 20.88
CA LYS A 439 -14.95 -15.60 20.74
C LYS A 439 -14.37 -15.69 19.33
N LEU A 440 -14.37 -14.57 18.60
CA LEU A 440 -13.75 -14.44 17.29
C LEU A 440 -12.38 -13.79 17.40
N PHE A 441 -11.40 -14.32 16.68
CA PHE A 441 -10.13 -13.65 16.48
C PHE A 441 -10.35 -12.30 15.79
N HIS A 442 -9.58 -11.31 16.22
CA HIS A 442 -9.57 -9.99 15.61
C HIS A 442 -8.93 -10.04 14.22
N VAL A 443 -9.30 -9.09 13.37
CA VAL A 443 -8.80 -8.97 12.00
C VAL A 443 -8.08 -7.63 11.81
N SER A 444 -6.95 -7.68 11.11
CA SER A 444 -6.22 -6.49 10.68
C SER A 444 -6.02 -6.49 9.17
N LEU A 445 -6.02 -5.30 8.56
CA LEU A 445 -5.67 -5.13 7.15
C LEU A 445 -4.21 -4.68 7.03
N ILE A 446 -3.40 -5.49 6.35
CA ILE A 446 -1.98 -5.22 6.14
C ILE A 446 -1.75 -4.79 4.69
N ALA A 447 -1.38 -3.52 4.50
CA ALA A 447 -0.96 -2.96 3.21
C ALA A 447 0.56 -2.68 3.21
N LYS A 448 1.19 -2.84 2.05
CA LYS A 448 2.64 -2.63 1.90
C LYS A 448 3.01 -1.17 2.19
N GLY A 449 3.91 -0.95 3.15
CA GLY A 449 4.41 0.39 3.49
C GLY A 449 3.46 1.24 4.36
N SER A 450 2.35 0.68 4.84
CA SER A 450 1.41 1.36 5.74
C SER A 450 1.36 0.67 7.10
N ARG A 451 0.99 1.42 8.15
CA ARG A 451 0.68 0.81 9.45
C ARG A 451 -0.51 -0.15 9.31
N PRO A 452 -0.51 -1.31 9.98
CA PRO A 452 -1.66 -2.20 10.00
C PRO A 452 -2.92 -1.44 10.44
N TRP A 453 -4.01 -1.63 9.70
CA TRP A 453 -5.32 -1.15 10.12
C TRP A 453 -5.97 -2.23 10.96
N GLU A 454 -5.89 -2.05 12.28
CA GLU A 454 -6.56 -2.90 13.26
C GLU A 454 -8.07 -2.68 13.19
N MET A 455 -8.83 -3.66 12.72
CA MET A 455 -10.30 -3.58 12.74
C MET A 455 -10.89 -4.12 14.03
N GLY A 456 -10.16 -4.97 14.76
CA GLY A 456 -10.66 -5.65 15.94
C GLY A 456 -11.61 -6.80 15.59
N CYS A 457 -12.61 -7.04 16.43
CA CYS A 457 -13.59 -8.11 16.21
C CYS A 457 -14.49 -7.79 15.01
N PRO A 458 -14.51 -8.64 13.96
CA PRO A 458 -15.29 -8.37 12.76
C PRO A 458 -16.80 -8.33 13.02
N LEU A 459 -17.29 -9.11 14.00
CA LEU A 459 -18.71 -9.11 14.35
C LEU A 459 -19.12 -7.86 15.16
N CYS A 460 -18.28 -7.40 16.11
CA CYS A 460 -18.53 -6.12 16.79
C CYS A 460 -18.62 -4.97 15.78
N GLN A 461 -17.69 -4.95 14.81
CA GLN A 461 -17.65 -3.91 13.79
C GLN A 461 -18.89 -3.94 12.90
N LEU A 462 -19.36 -5.14 12.50
CA LEU A 462 -20.60 -5.29 11.74
C LEU A 462 -21.80 -4.78 12.53
N ILE A 463 -21.94 -5.19 13.80
CA ILE A 463 -23.07 -4.78 14.66
C ILE A 463 -23.10 -3.26 14.79
N GLU A 464 -21.95 -2.64 15.07
CA GLU A 464 -21.86 -1.18 15.22
C GLU A 464 -22.20 -0.46 13.92
N GLN A 465 -21.68 -0.94 12.78
CA GLN A 465 -22.02 -0.39 11.47
C GLN A 465 -23.53 -0.46 11.17
N GLN A 466 -24.21 -1.52 11.58
CA GLN A 466 -25.64 -1.69 11.29
C GLN A 466 -26.52 -0.78 12.14
N LYS A 467 -26.10 -0.35 13.33
CA LYS A 467 -26.83 0.64 14.13
C LYS A 467 -27.08 1.94 13.37
N GLU A 468 -26.08 2.42 12.62
CA GLU A 468 -26.22 3.63 11.80
C GLU A 468 -27.27 3.47 10.69
N HIS A 469 -27.39 2.26 10.14
CA HIS A 469 -28.39 1.99 9.11
C HIS A 469 -29.79 1.80 9.72
N TYR A 470 -29.88 1.09 10.85
CA TYR A 470 -31.11 0.90 11.61
C TYR A 470 -31.69 2.23 12.09
N ALA A 471 -30.85 3.20 12.46
CA ALA A 471 -31.27 4.56 12.81
C ALA A 471 -31.99 5.30 11.66
N LYS A 472 -31.90 4.82 10.42
CA LYS A 472 -32.62 5.37 9.25
C LYS A 472 -33.98 4.73 9.02
N MET A 473 -34.33 3.71 9.79
CA MET A 473 -35.62 3.02 9.73
C MET A 473 -36.55 3.59 10.82
N PRO A 474 -37.62 4.30 10.46
CA PRO A 474 -38.51 4.93 11.44
C PRO A 474 -39.11 3.96 12.47
N SER A 475 -39.30 2.69 12.09
CA SER A 475 -39.92 1.68 12.97
C SER A 475 -38.90 0.87 13.78
N MET A 476 -37.59 1.12 13.63
CA MET A 476 -36.52 0.34 14.27
C MET A 476 -36.06 0.98 15.58
N THR A 477 -36.55 0.47 16.71
CA THR A 477 -36.14 0.92 18.05
C THR A 477 -34.87 0.19 18.53
N GLU A 478 -34.18 0.72 19.54
CA GLU A 478 -33.03 0.05 20.16
C GLU A 478 -33.39 -1.34 20.72
N GLN A 479 -34.58 -1.47 21.33
CA GLN A 479 -35.09 -2.76 21.80
C GLN A 479 -35.29 -3.75 20.63
N MET A 480 -35.74 -3.26 19.47
CA MET A 480 -35.89 -4.07 18.27
C MET A 480 -34.51 -4.52 17.75
N GLN A 481 -33.54 -3.61 17.73
CA GLN A 481 -32.16 -3.94 17.34
C GLN A 481 -31.57 -5.03 18.25
N GLN A 482 -31.80 -4.94 19.56
CA GLN A 482 -31.37 -6.00 20.50
C GLN A 482 -32.10 -7.32 20.22
N THR A 483 -33.41 -7.28 19.95
CA THR A 483 -34.19 -8.47 19.58
C THR A 483 -33.63 -9.14 18.32
N LEU A 484 -33.20 -8.36 17.31
CA LEU A 484 -32.54 -8.91 16.13
C LEU A 484 -31.24 -9.64 16.47
N LEU A 485 -30.40 -9.06 17.33
CA LEU A 485 -29.15 -9.69 17.77
C LEU A 485 -29.40 -10.99 18.53
N ASP A 486 -30.36 -10.99 19.46
CA ASP A 486 -30.75 -12.18 20.23
C ASP A 486 -31.29 -13.28 19.31
N CYS A 487 -31.97 -12.87 18.23
CA CYS A 487 -32.46 -13.75 17.17
C CYS A 487 -31.41 -14.09 16.11
N LYS A 488 -30.14 -13.70 16.29
CA LYS A 488 -29.03 -13.93 15.37
C LYS A 488 -29.28 -13.37 13.96
N ILE A 489 -29.83 -12.17 13.89
CA ILE A 489 -30.04 -11.38 12.66
C ILE A 489 -29.10 -10.19 12.75
N PHE A 490 -28.04 -10.17 11.95
CA PHE A 490 -26.92 -9.24 12.14
C PHE A 490 -26.87 -8.12 11.11
N SER A 491 -27.72 -8.14 10.08
CA SER A 491 -27.65 -7.14 9.00
C SER A 491 -29.01 -6.81 8.39
N LEU A 492 -29.13 -5.59 7.85
CA LEU A 492 -30.28 -5.19 7.04
C LEU A 492 -30.53 -6.11 5.83
N TYR A 493 -29.46 -6.65 5.25
CA TYR A 493 -29.57 -7.55 4.11
C TYR A 493 -30.25 -8.86 4.48
N GLU A 494 -30.03 -9.36 5.70
CA GLU A 494 -30.78 -10.52 6.20
C GLU A 494 -32.25 -10.15 6.38
N VAL A 495 -32.55 -9.03 7.04
CA VAL A 495 -33.93 -8.55 7.25
C VAL A 495 -34.67 -8.44 5.92
N SER A 496 -34.08 -7.82 4.89
CA SER A 496 -34.74 -7.58 3.60
C SER A 496 -35.01 -8.83 2.76
N ARG A 497 -34.38 -9.96 3.09
CA ARG A 497 -34.49 -11.24 2.38
C ARG A 497 -35.41 -12.25 3.07
N MET A 498 -35.88 -11.94 4.27
CA MET A 498 -36.77 -12.83 5.01
C MET A 498 -38.22 -12.66 4.57
N GLU A 499 -38.94 -13.78 4.54
CA GLU A 499 -40.40 -13.73 4.40
C GLU A 499 -41.03 -13.14 5.68
N PRO A 500 -42.06 -12.28 5.57
CA PRO A 500 -42.67 -11.61 6.71
C PRO A 500 -43.16 -12.56 7.80
N GLU A 501 -43.76 -13.70 7.45
CA GLU A 501 -44.19 -14.69 8.46
C GLU A 501 -43.00 -15.31 9.21
N VAL A 502 -41.90 -15.57 8.50
CA VAL A 502 -40.69 -16.15 9.08
C VAL A 502 -40.03 -15.13 10.00
N PHE A 503 -39.96 -13.88 9.58
CA PHE A 503 -39.37 -12.80 10.37
C PHE A 503 -40.18 -12.51 11.63
N ALA A 504 -41.52 -12.44 11.51
CA ALA A 504 -42.44 -12.28 12.63
C ALA A 504 -42.30 -13.43 13.65
N LYS A 505 -42.32 -14.68 13.17
CA LYS A 505 -42.16 -15.86 14.03
C LYS A 505 -40.81 -15.88 14.75
N LYS A 506 -39.73 -15.48 14.06
CA LYS A 506 -38.38 -15.53 14.60
C LYS A 506 -38.14 -14.47 15.67
N THR A 507 -38.70 -13.27 15.50
CA THR A 507 -38.49 -12.13 16.40
C THR A 507 -39.62 -11.92 17.42
N GLY A 508 -40.74 -12.63 17.29
CA GLY A 508 -41.90 -12.50 18.16
C GLY A 508 -42.75 -11.25 17.92
N ILE A 509 -42.48 -10.49 16.84
CA ILE A 509 -43.27 -9.32 16.46
C ILE A 509 -44.49 -9.73 15.62
N ASN A 510 -45.46 -8.82 15.51
CA ASN A 510 -46.60 -9.05 14.63
C ASN A 510 -46.21 -8.91 13.14
N LYS A 511 -46.93 -9.63 12.27
CA LYS A 511 -46.67 -9.66 10.82
C LYS A 511 -46.67 -8.26 10.18
N LYS A 512 -47.58 -7.37 10.58
CA LYS A 512 -47.68 -6.01 10.02
C LYS A 512 -46.42 -5.18 10.31
N LEU A 513 -45.84 -5.32 11.50
CA LEU A 513 -44.58 -4.68 11.84
C LEU A 513 -43.40 -5.34 11.12
N ALA A 514 -43.40 -6.66 10.96
CA ALA A 514 -42.41 -7.38 10.17
C ALA A 514 -42.38 -6.91 8.70
N ASP A 515 -43.55 -6.84 8.05
CA ASP A 515 -43.72 -6.30 6.68
C ASP A 515 -43.14 -4.88 6.58
N LYS A 516 -43.49 -4.01 7.54
CA LYS A 516 -43.02 -2.62 7.56
C LYS A 516 -41.51 -2.52 7.70
N LEU A 517 -40.90 -3.30 8.61
CA LEU A 517 -39.45 -3.32 8.81
C LEU A 517 -38.71 -3.88 7.59
N ILE A 518 -39.25 -4.89 6.91
CA ILE A 518 -38.68 -5.42 5.66
C ILE A 518 -38.73 -4.35 4.56
N GLN A 519 -39.83 -3.62 4.45
CA GLN A 519 -39.94 -2.51 3.50
C GLN A 519 -38.92 -1.40 3.82
N GLU A 520 -38.88 -0.91 5.06
CA GLU A 520 -37.92 0.11 5.50
C GLU A 520 -36.47 -0.35 5.29
N ALA A 521 -36.16 -1.64 5.52
CA ALA A 521 -34.84 -2.20 5.26
C ALA A 521 -34.48 -2.13 3.76
N ASN A 522 -35.41 -2.46 2.87
CA ASN A 522 -35.22 -2.34 1.43
C ASN A 522 -35.00 -0.88 0.98
N GLU A 523 -35.75 0.06 1.57
CA GLU A 523 -35.58 1.49 1.32
C GLU A 523 -34.19 1.98 1.74
N VAL A 524 -33.74 1.61 2.94
CA VAL A 524 -32.40 1.96 3.43
C VAL A 524 -31.29 1.31 2.59
N LEU A 525 -31.45 0.05 2.19
CA LEU A 525 -30.50 -0.62 1.28
C LEU A 525 -30.41 0.08 -0.07
N ASN A 526 -31.56 0.49 -0.63
CA ASN A 526 -31.60 1.26 -1.87
C ASN A 526 -30.92 2.63 -1.72
N PHE A 527 -31.13 3.31 -0.60
CA PHE A 527 -30.45 4.55 -0.25
C PHE A 527 -28.93 4.37 -0.22
N ILE A 528 -28.43 3.35 0.50
CA ILE A 528 -26.99 3.04 0.60
C ILE A 528 -26.41 2.73 -0.78
N ARG A 529 -27.13 1.97 -1.61
CA ARG A 529 -26.73 1.66 -2.99
C ARG A 529 -26.57 2.94 -3.82
N LYS A 530 -27.61 3.78 -3.89
CA LYS A 530 -27.57 5.03 -4.67
C LYS A 530 -26.46 5.98 -4.19
N ARG A 531 -26.25 6.08 -2.88
CA ARG A 531 -25.16 6.89 -2.30
C ARG A 531 -23.77 6.34 -2.66
N SER A 532 -23.62 5.01 -2.70
CA SER A 532 -22.39 4.35 -3.15
C SER A 532 -22.13 4.59 -4.64
N GLU A 533 -23.17 4.56 -5.47
CA GLU A 533 -23.11 4.91 -6.89
C GLU A 533 -22.70 6.36 -7.09
N CYS A 534 -23.30 7.30 -6.35
CA CYS A 534 -22.91 8.71 -6.37
C CYS A 534 -21.43 8.91 -5.99
N LYS A 535 -20.94 8.19 -4.99
CA LYS A 535 -19.52 8.22 -4.60
C LYS A 535 -18.62 7.68 -5.71
N LYS A 536 -19.00 6.59 -6.39
CA LYS A 536 -18.24 6.04 -7.52
C LYS A 536 -18.22 7.01 -8.70
N PHE A 537 -19.38 7.58 -9.02
CA PHE A 537 -19.54 8.60 -10.06
C PHE A 537 -18.64 9.82 -9.78
N MET A 538 -18.71 10.41 -8.58
CA MET A 538 -17.87 11.55 -8.20
C MET A 538 -16.37 11.24 -8.36
N LYS A 539 -15.93 10.04 -7.97
CA LYS A 539 -14.52 9.63 -8.11
C LYS A 539 -14.01 9.56 -9.54
N GLN A 540 -14.89 9.35 -10.53
CA GLN A 540 -14.50 9.26 -11.94
C GLN A 540 -14.08 10.63 -12.48
N TYR A 541 -14.71 11.71 -12.00
CA TYR A 541 -14.53 13.05 -12.54
C TYR A 541 -13.80 14.02 -11.60
N VAL A 542 -13.69 13.69 -10.30
CA VAL A 542 -13.01 14.53 -9.31
C VAL A 542 -11.71 13.86 -8.84
N PRO A 543 -10.53 14.35 -9.26
CA PRO A 543 -9.26 13.81 -8.80
C PRO A 543 -8.97 14.22 -7.34
N PRO A 544 -8.36 13.34 -6.52
CA PRO A 544 -7.94 13.69 -5.17
C PRO A 544 -6.83 14.75 -5.21
N LYS A 545 -6.91 15.77 -4.33
CA LYS A 545 -5.90 16.84 -4.18
C LYS A 545 -5.40 16.90 -2.74
N ARG A 546 -4.19 17.43 -2.53
CA ARG A 546 -3.61 17.60 -1.17
C ARG A 546 -4.57 18.43 -0.30
N GLY A 547 -4.98 17.89 0.85
CA GLY A 547 -5.95 18.54 1.76
C GLY A 547 -7.44 18.36 1.41
N ARG A 548 -7.73 17.67 0.29
CA ARG A 548 -9.10 17.38 -0.18
C ARG A 548 -9.22 15.93 -0.67
N SER A 549 -9.62 15.05 0.25
CA SER A 549 -9.92 13.66 -0.06
C SER A 549 -11.33 13.51 -0.64
N HIS A 550 -11.58 12.41 -1.37
CA HIS A 550 -12.94 12.05 -1.81
C HIS A 550 -13.94 11.95 -0.67
N THR A 551 -13.50 11.51 0.52
CA THR A 551 -14.34 11.48 1.71
C THR A 551 -14.76 12.88 2.13
N LYS A 552 -13.84 13.86 2.10
CA LYS A 552 -14.15 15.25 2.44
C LYS A 552 -15.17 15.87 1.47
N VAL A 553 -15.05 15.58 0.18
CA VAL A 553 -16.02 16.00 -0.84
C VAL A 553 -17.39 15.36 -0.61
N MET A 554 -17.46 14.04 -0.36
CA MET A 554 -18.71 13.35 -0.07
C MET A 554 -19.40 13.83 1.22
N ASN A 555 -18.63 14.23 2.23
CA ASN A 555 -19.19 14.83 3.44
C ASN A 555 -19.80 16.20 3.11
N GLY A 556 -19.08 17.05 2.36
CA GLY A 556 -19.61 18.34 1.90
C GLY A 556 -20.86 18.20 1.02
N PHE A 557 -20.96 17.14 0.20
CA PHE A 557 -22.17 16.80 -0.54
C PHE A 557 -23.34 16.56 0.42
N SER A 558 -23.12 15.73 1.44
CA SER A 558 -24.15 15.38 2.43
C SER A 558 -24.62 16.60 3.22
N ASP A 559 -23.68 17.45 3.63
CA ASP A 559 -23.94 18.71 4.35
C ASP A 559 -24.74 19.70 3.48
N SER A 560 -24.62 19.58 2.15
CA SER A 560 -25.35 20.36 1.15
C SER A 560 -26.63 19.68 0.66
N GLY A 561 -27.05 18.56 1.28
CA GLY A 561 -28.24 17.80 0.90
C GLY A 561 -28.09 16.93 -0.35
N ILE A 562 -26.88 16.82 -0.90
CA ILE A 562 -26.57 16.03 -2.10
C ILE A 562 -26.24 14.60 -1.67
N ASN A 563 -27.13 13.66 -1.99
CA ASN A 563 -27.00 12.25 -1.60
C ASN A 563 -26.86 11.32 -2.80
N PHE A 564 -27.44 11.70 -3.93
CA PHE A 564 -27.52 10.90 -5.15
C PHE A 564 -27.02 11.68 -6.38
N ILE A 565 -26.88 10.98 -7.50
CA ILE A 565 -26.42 11.58 -8.77
C ILE A 565 -27.48 12.57 -9.28
N GLU A 566 -28.75 12.28 -9.05
CA GLU A 566 -29.89 13.15 -9.35
C GLU A 566 -29.76 14.49 -8.61
N ASP A 567 -29.34 14.50 -7.35
CA ASP A 567 -29.12 15.72 -6.59
C ASP A 567 -27.95 16.55 -7.15
N VAL A 568 -26.90 15.88 -7.65
CA VAL A 568 -25.77 16.54 -8.32
C VAL A 568 -26.23 17.22 -9.62
N ALA A 569 -27.10 16.55 -10.39
CA ALA A 569 -27.66 17.11 -11.63
C ALA A 569 -28.52 18.36 -11.36
N LEU A 570 -29.27 18.36 -10.26
CA LEU A 570 -30.15 19.47 -9.85
C LEU A 570 -29.40 20.60 -9.13
N ALA A 571 -28.28 20.32 -8.48
CA ALA A 571 -27.53 21.31 -7.70
C ALA A 571 -27.01 22.48 -8.56
N SER A 572 -26.94 23.68 -7.97
CA SER A 572 -26.23 24.79 -8.61
C SER A 572 -24.71 24.56 -8.55
N VAL A 573 -23.98 25.13 -9.50
CA VAL A 573 -22.51 25.07 -9.55
C VAL A 573 -21.91 25.64 -8.25
N ASP A 574 -22.49 26.72 -7.72
CA ASP A 574 -22.10 27.29 -6.43
C ASP A 574 -22.31 26.33 -5.24
N THR A 575 -23.36 25.52 -5.26
CA THR A 575 -23.61 24.51 -4.23
C THR A 575 -22.55 23.41 -4.29
N LEU A 576 -22.20 22.95 -5.49
CA LEU A 576 -21.13 21.98 -5.70
C LEU A 576 -19.75 22.53 -5.30
N LYS A 577 -19.47 23.81 -5.56
CA LYS A 577 -18.22 24.48 -5.16
C LYS A 577 -18.03 24.56 -3.65
N LYS A 578 -19.12 24.74 -2.88
CA LYS A 578 -19.07 24.76 -1.40
C LYS A 578 -18.53 23.45 -0.79
N THR A 579 -18.50 22.38 -1.58
CA THR A 579 -17.96 21.07 -1.18
C THR A 579 -16.45 20.92 -1.44
N GLY A 580 -15.80 21.99 -1.92
CA GLY A 580 -14.37 22.07 -2.21
C GLY A 580 -14.00 21.68 -3.65
N LEU A 581 -14.95 21.72 -4.57
CA LEU A 581 -14.69 21.56 -6.02
C LEU A 581 -14.25 22.90 -6.63
N SER A 582 -13.38 22.86 -7.65
CA SER A 582 -13.16 24.03 -8.50
C SER A 582 -14.33 24.26 -9.45
N ASP A 583 -14.38 25.43 -10.09
CA ASP A 583 -15.42 25.77 -11.08
C ASP A 583 -15.49 24.71 -12.19
N GLU A 584 -14.35 24.37 -12.80
CA GLU A 584 -14.25 23.35 -13.84
C GLU A 584 -14.68 21.96 -13.37
N GLU A 585 -14.30 21.56 -12.15
CA GLU A 585 -14.68 20.26 -11.58
C GLU A 585 -16.19 20.20 -11.30
N ALA A 586 -16.77 21.29 -10.78
CA ALA A 586 -18.20 21.38 -10.49
C ALA A 586 -19.05 21.37 -11.78
N GLU A 587 -18.64 22.12 -12.81
CA GLU A 587 -19.29 22.15 -14.12
C GLU A 587 -19.23 20.80 -14.82
N THR A 588 -18.04 20.18 -14.83
CA THR A 588 -17.85 18.85 -15.42
C THR A 588 -18.73 17.82 -14.71
N LEU A 589 -18.66 17.77 -13.37
CA LEU A 589 -19.41 16.80 -12.59
C LEU A 589 -20.92 16.96 -12.75
N LYS A 590 -21.42 18.21 -12.81
CA LYS A 590 -22.83 18.49 -13.05
C LYS A 590 -23.26 18.07 -14.46
N THR A 591 -22.48 18.42 -15.48
CA THR A 591 -22.77 18.08 -16.89
C THR A 591 -22.86 16.57 -17.08
N GLU A 592 -21.90 15.83 -16.53
CA GLU A 592 -21.87 14.38 -16.57
C GLU A 592 -23.03 13.75 -15.79
N ALA A 593 -23.44 14.36 -14.67
CA ALA A 593 -24.57 13.90 -13.87
C ALA A 593 -25.88 14.07 -14.64
N ILE A 594 -26.10 15.24 -15.27
CA ILE A 594 -27.26 15.51 -16.12
C ILE A 594 -27.32 14.49 -17.27
N ALA A 595 -26.20 14.27 -17.97
CA ALA A 595 -26.13 13.32 -19.07
C ALA A 595 -26.47 11.87 -18.64
N LEU A 596 -25.97 11.45 -17.47
CA LEU A 596 -26.24 10.11 -16.93
C LEU A 596 -27.71 9.96 -16.49
N VAL A 597 -28.26 10.96 -15.80
CA VAL A 597 -29.67 10.97 -15.36
C VAL A 597 -30.60 10.94 -16.57
N ALA A 598 -30.36 11.80 -17.56
CA ALA A 598 -31.15 11.86 -18.78
C ALA A 598 -31.09 10.54 -19.58
N LYS A 599 -29.91 9.92 -19.65
CA LYS A 599 -29.74 8.60 -20.27
C LYS A 599 -30.58 7.52 -19.58
N ASN A 600 -30.59 7.50 -18.24
CA ASN A 600 -31.38 6.54 -17.48
C ASN A 600 -32.88 6.79 -17.67
N GLN A 601 -33.32 8.06 -17.62
CA GLN A 601 -34.71 8.43 -17.86
C GLN A 601 -35.18 7.99 -19.25
N LEU A 602 -34.41 8.25 -20.31
CA LEU A 602 -34.74 7.81 -21.67
C LEU A 602 -34.81 6.28 -21.80
N LYS A 603 -33.94 5.56 -21.08
CA LYS A 603 -33.98 4.09 -21.04
C LYS A 603 -35.27 3.61 -20.36
N ASP A 604 -35.67 4.23 -19.25
CA ASP A 604 -36.89 3.88 -18.52
C ASP A 604 -38.16 4.21 -19.32
N ILE A 605 -38.14 5.27 -20.13
CA ILE A 605 -39.20 5.62 -21.11
C ILE A 605 -39.29 4.60 -22.26
N GLY A 606 -38.27 3.75 -22.46
CA GLY A 606 -38.27 2.69 -23.46
C GLY A 606 -37.49 3.01 -24.74
N VAL A 607 -36.61 4.02 -24.73
CA VAL A 607 -35.69 4.27 -25.84
C VAL A 607 -34.59 3.19 -25.87
N SER A 608 -34.39 2.57 -27.03
CA SER A 608 -33.42 1.48 -27.16
C SER A 608 -31.98 1.94 -26.90
N THR A 609 -31.13 1.06 -26.36
CA THR A 609 -29.72 1.39 -26.09
C THR A 609 -28.93 1.81 -27.33
N VAL A 610 -29.26 1.24 -28.50
CA VAL A 610 -28.64 1.58 -29.78
C VAL A 610 -29.01 3.01 -30.19
N SER A 611 -30.29 3.38 -30.04
CA SER A 611 -30.78 4.71 -30.37
C SER A 611 -30.29 5.77 -29.38
N LEU A 612 -30.21 5.44 -28.09
CA LEU A 612 -29.64 6.32 -27.07
C LEU A 612 -28.23 6.78 -27.44
N LYS A 613 -27.35 5.84 -27.82
CA LYS A 613 -25.98 6.17 -28.22
C LYS A 613 -25.95 7.15 -29.40
N ARG A 614 -26.79 6.91 -30.41
CA ARG A 614 -26.89 7.77 -31.61
C ARG A 614 -27.41 9.18 -31.30
N TYR A 615 -28.42 9.30 -30.42
CA TYR A 615 -28.90 10.61 -29.96
C TYR A 615 -27.81 11.38 -29.21
N GLN A 616 -27.08 10.72 -28.31
CA GLN A 616 -25.99 11.32 -27.55
C GLN A 616 -24.82 11.79 -28.45
N GLU A 617 -24.38 10.96 -29.40
CA GLU A 617 -23.35 11.32 -30.39
C GLU A 617 -23.77 12.51 -31.28
N SER A 618 -25.08 12.74 -31.37
CA SER A 618 -25.69 13.81 -32.18
C SER A 618 -26.05 15.06 -31.37
N GLY A 619 -25.72 15.09 -30.07
CA GLY A 619 -25.98 16.23 -29.19
C GLY A 619 -27.38 16.32 -28.59
N PHE A 620 -28.21 15.28 -28.72
CA PHE A 620 -29.51 15.20 -28.04
C PHE A 620 -29.36 14.39 -26.76
N LEU A 621 -29.26 15.09 -25.62
CA LEU A 621 -28.89 14.48 -24.35
C LEU A 621 -30.10 14.18 -23.47
N THR A 622 -31.11 15.05 -23.50
CA THR A 622 -32.31 14.98 -22.66
C THR A 622 -33.57 14.57 -23.43
N PRO A 623 -34.60 14.04 -22.73
CA PRO A 623 -35.92 13.86 -23.31
C PRO A 623 -36.46 15.15 -23.96
N GLU A 624 -36.22 16.30 -23.35
CA GLU A 624 -36.60 17.60 -23.87
C GLU A 624 -35.86 17.92 -25.17
N ASP A 625 -34.54 17.70 -25.25
CA ASP A 625 -33.77 17.93 -26.49
C ASP A 625 -34.31 17.11 -27.66
N ILE A 626 -34.67 15.85 -27.39
CA ILE A 626 -35.24 14.94 -28.39
C ILE A 626 -36.66 15.39 -28.76
N LEU A 627 -37.49 15.84 -27.81
CA LEU A 627 -38.85 16.25 -28.10
C LEU A 627 -38.94 17.62 -28.80
N LEU A 628 -38.03 18.55 -28.50
CA LEU A 628 -37.97 19.86 -29.16
C LEU A 628 -37.52 19.77 -30.62
N ALA A 629 -36.69 18.78 -30.95
CA ALA A 629 -36.17 18.62 -32.29
C ALA A 629 -37.21 17.99 -33.24
N HIS A 630 -37.29 18.49 -34.47
CA HIS A 630 -38.22 17.97 -35.46
C HIS A 630 -37.86 16.50 -35.83
N PRO A 631 -38.83 15.56 -35.97
CA PRO A 631 -38.55 14.16 -36.24
C PRO A 631 -37.69 13.90 -37.49
N ALA A 632 -37.90 14.67 -38.57
CA ALA A 632 -37.06 14.59 -39.77
C ALA A 632 -35.60 14.97 -39.50
N TYR A 633 -35.37 15.99 -38.66
CA TYR A 633 -34.04 16.43 -38.27
C TYR A 633 -33.35 15.40 -37.38
N LEU A 634 -34.06 14.86 -36.39
CA LEU A 634 -33.56 13.77 -35.53
C LEU A 634 -33.17 12.54 -36.34
N SER A 635 -34.02 12.14 -37.29
CA SER A 635 -33.78 10.97 -38.14
C SER A 635 -32.50 11.15 -38.97
N LEU A 636 -32.33 12.31 -39.58
CA LEU A 636 -31.14 12.65 -40.36
C LEU A 636 -29.89 12.74 -39.47
N LYS A 637 -29.95 13.51 -38.37
CA LYS A 637 -28.79 13.84 -37.55
C LYS A 637 -28.29 12.65 -36.75
N ALA A 638 -29.20 11.89 -36.14
CA ALA A 638 -28.87 10.69 -35.38
C ALA A 638 -28.73 9.43 -36.26
N GLY A 639 -29.04 9.51 -37.56
CA GLY A 639 -29.03 8.35 -38.45
C GLY A 639 -29.98 7.24 -37.99
N ILE A 640 -31.10 7.59 -37.36
CA ILE A 640 -32.12 6.63 -36.88
C ILE A 640 -33.29 6.67 -37.86
N SER A 641 -33.89 5.51 -38.18
CA SER A 641 -35.06 5.47 -39.08
C SER A 641 -36.20 6.34 -38.53
N ILE A 642 -36.91 7.04 -39.42
CA ILE A 642 -37.99 7.95 -39.02
C ILE A 642 -39.08 7.24 -38.20
N ASP A 643 -39.44 6.00 -38.55
CA ASP A 643 -40.43 5.21 -37.80
C ASP A 643 -39.99 4.96 -36.34
N THR A 644 -38.69 4.71 -36.15
CA THR A 644 -38.10 4.53 -34.82
C THR A 644 -38.01 5.86 -34.06
N VAL A 645 -37.65 6.95 -34.73
CA VAL A 645 -37.67 8.30 -34.13
C VAL A 645 -39.08 8.67 -33.69
N THR A 646 -40.07 8.51 -34.54
CA THR A 646 -41.48 8.79 -34.22
C THR A 646 -41.94 7.99 -33.01
N LYS A 647 -41.59 6.70 -32.93
CA LYS A 647 -41.89 5.89 -31.73
C LYS A 647 -41.26 6.46 -30.46
N HIS A 648 -39.98 6.80 -30.48
CA HIS A 648 -39.31 7.36 -29.30
C HIS A 648 -39.90 8.71 -28.90
N VAL A 649 -40.14 9.59 -29.86
CA VAL A 649 -40.68 10.92 -29.58
C VAL A 649 -42.11 10.82 -29.04
N SER A 650 -42.93 9.88 -29.51
CA SER A 650 -44.26 9.61 -28.90
C SER A 650 -44.14 9.14 -27.44
N LEU A 651 -43.26 8.17 -27.14
CA LEU A 651 -43.04 7.70 -25.77
C LEU A 651 -42.55 8.82 -24.84
N ILE A 652 -41.66 9.67 -25.35
CA ILE A 652 -41.14 10.84 -24.62
C ILE A 652 -42.24 11.89 -24.41
N ALA A 653 -43.05 12.19 -25.43
CA ALA A 653 -44.15 13.13 -25.33
C ALA A 653 -45.17 12.68 -24.28
N GLU A 654 -45.52 11.39 -24.27
CA GLU A 654 -46.38 10.77 -23.27
C GLU A 654 -45.77 10.90 -21.86
N ALA A 655 -44.51 10.51 -21.70
CA ALA A 655 -43.81 10.59 -20.41
C ALA A 655 -43.68 12.04 -19.87
N LEU A 656 -43.61 13.05 -20.75
CA LEU A 656 -43.51 14.46 -20.38
C LEU A 656 -44.88 15.18 -20.34
N GLY A 657 -45.99 14.50 -20.64
CA GLY A 657 -47.32 15.12 -20.71
C GLY A 657 -47.44 16.21 -21.77
N ARG A 658 -46.73 16.07 -22.89
CA ARG A 658 -46.70 17.03 -24.01
C ARG A 658 -47.40 16.46 -25.25
N PRO A 659 -47.89 17.31 -26.17
CA PRO A 659 -48.56 16.83 -27.37
C PRO A 659 -47.61 16.02 -28.26
N GLU A 660 -48.14 14.95 -28.87
CA GLU A 660 -47.39 14.18 -29.86
C GLU A 660 -47.06 15.05 -31.08
N PRO A 661 -45.80 15.03 -31.57
CA PRO A 661 -45.45 15.72 -32.81
C PRO A 661 -46.01 14.99 -34.04
N GLU A 662 -46.00 15.70 -35.15
CA GLU A 662 -46.49 15.20 -36.44
C GLU A 662 -45.79 13.90 -36.85
N LYS A 663 -46.58 12.90 -37.25
CA LYS A 663 -46.08 11.59 -37.69
C LYS A 663 -45.72 11.66 -39.17
N ILE A 664 -44.46 11.41 -39.48
CA ILE A 664 -43.94 11.40 -40.85
C ILE A 664 -43.66 9.95 -41.24
N SER A 665 -44.34 9.44 -42.27
CA SER A 665 -44.05 8.10 -42.77
C SER A 665 -42.69 8.06 -43.47
N LYS A 666 -42.00 6.91 -43.41
CA LYS A 666 -40.75 6.68 -44.16
C LYS A 666 -40.87 7.04 -45.65
N LYS A 667 -41.95 6.64 -46.30
CA LYS A 667 -42.21 6.94 -47.71
C LYS A 667 -42.33 8.44 -47.96
N ALA A 668 -43.08 9.15 -47.10
CA ALA A 668 -43.25 10.60 -47.23
C ALA A 668 -41.93 11.36 -47.05
N LEU A 669 -41.11 10.95 -46.08
CA LEU A 669 -39.80 11.58 -45.85
C LEU A 669 -38.83 11.32 -47.01
N GLU A 670 -38.81 10.10 -47.58
CA GLU A 670 -37.97 9.77 -48.73
C GLU A 670 -38.41 10.52 -50.01
N THR A 671 -39.72 10.59 -50.27
CA THR A 671 -40.26 11.38 -51.38
C THR A 671 -39.94 12.86 -51.21
N GLY A 672 -40.22 13.43 -50.02
CA GLY A 672 -39.93 14.82 -49.71
C GLY A 672 -38.43 15.16 -49.78
N LYS A 673 -37.56 14.24 -49.36
CA LYS A 673 -36.12 14.37 -49.55
C LYS A 673 -35.76 14.54 -51.01
N ASN A 674 -36.23 13.64 -51.89
CA ASN A 674 -35.95 13.69 -53.32
C ASN A 674 -36.48 14.98 -53.96
N GLU A 675 -37.68 15.42 -53.56
CA GLU A 675 -38.27 16.67 -54.01
C GLU A 675 -37.44 17.90 -53.62
N LEU A 676 -36.97 17.95 -52.38
CA LEU A 676 -36.17 19.06 -51.86
C LEU A 676 -34.77 19.07 -52.45
N THR A 677 -34.09 17.92 -52.53
CA THR A 677 -32.74 17.82 -53.15
C THR A 677 -32.77 18.04 -54.66
N GLY A 678 -33.94 17.89 -55.30
CA GLY A 678 -34.15 18.25 -56.70
C GLY A 678 -34.21 19.76 -56.95
N LEU A 679 -34.27 20.59 -55.90
CA LEU A 679 -34.21 22.04 -56.00
C LEU A 679 -32.76 22.52 -56.13
N HIS A 680 -32.53 23.43 -57.07
CA HIS A 680 -31.22 24.02 -57.29
C HIS A 680 -30.73 24.76 -56.03
N GLY A 681 -29.60 24.33 -55.47
CA GLY A 681 -29.00 24.90 -54.25
C GLY A 681 -29.29 24.14 -52.94
N VAL A 682 -30.04 23.03 -53.00
CA VAL A 682 -30.30 22.18 -51.83
C VAL A 682 -29.33 20.99 -51.80
N GLY A 683 -28.15 21.20 -51.22
CA GLY A 683 -27.23 20.13 -50.81
C GLY A 683 -27.53 19.61 -49.40
N ASP A 684 -26.73 18.65 -48.92
CA ASP A 684 -26.94 18.00 -47.62
C ASP A 684 -27.04 18.97 -46.43
N SER A 685 -26.21 20.02 -46.42
CA SER A 685 -26.24 21.06 -45.37
C SER A 685 -27.52 21.90 -45.40
N THR A 686 -27.98 22.27 -46.60
CA THR A 686 -29.25 23.00 -46.76
C THR A 686 -30.43 22.13 -46.37
N LEU A 687 -30.40 20.83 -46.73
CA LEU A 687 -31.43 19.86 -46.36
C LEU A 687 -31.51 19.66 -44.84
N GLU A 688 -30.37 19.53 -44.15
CA GLU A 688 -30.33 19.45 -42.68
C GLU A 688 -30.99 20.69 -42.04
N ASN A 689 -30.66 21.88 -42.55
CA ASN A 689 -31.21 23.13 -42.05
C ASN A 689 -32.72 23.27 -42.33
N LEU A 690 -33.20 22.82 -43.49
CA LEU A 690 -34.64 22.77 -43.78
C LEU A 690 -35.36 21.81 -42.81
N TYR A 691 -34.79 20.63 -42.55
CA TYR A 691 -35.36 19.67 -41.59
C TYR A 691 -35.42 20.23 -40.16
N LYS A 692 -34.42 21.03 -39.73
CA LYS A 692 -34.47 21.74 -38.43
C LYS A 692 -35.67 22.67 -38.33
N ALA A 693 -36.05 23.32 -39.42
CA ALA A 693 -37.21 24.21 -39.49
C ALA A 693 -38.55 23.48 -39.70
N GLY A 694 -38.57 22.14 -39.69
CA GLY A 694 -39.76 21.35 -39.94
C GLY A 694 -40.20 21.28 -41.40
N ILE A 695 -39.32 21.66 -42.33
CA ILE A 695 -39.58 21.61 -43.77
C ILE A 695 -39.00 20.30 -44.30
N TYR A 696 -39.85 19.33 -44.64
CA TYR A 696 -39.43 17.99 -45.04
C TYR A 696 -39.85 17.54 -46.44
N ASP A 697 -40.67 18.35 -47.13
CA ASP A 697 -41.10 18.19 -48.52
C ASP A 697 -41.36 19.56 -49.18
N LYS A 698 -41.72 19.60 -50.47
CA LYS A 698 -42.03 20.89 -51.14
C LYS A 698 -43.27 21.57 -50.60
N LYS A 699 -44.25 20.82 -50.10
CA LYS A 699 -45.52 21.36 -49.59
C LYS A 699 -45.31 22.12 -48.29
N THR A 700 -44.57 21.54 -47.36
CA THR A 700 -44.13 22.16 -46.11
C THR A 700 -43.19 23.33 -46.37
N LEU A 701 -42.34 23.26 -47.40
CA LEU A 701 -41.53 24.41 -47.84
C LEU A 701 -42.41 25.57 -48.32
N ALA A 702 -43.39 25.31 -49.17
CA ALA A 702 -44.30 26.33 -49.71
C ALA A 702 -45.20 26.95 -48.61
N ALA A 703 -45.64 26.14 -47.64
CA ALA A 703 -46.49 26.57 -46.54
C ALA A 703 -45.73 27.27 -45.39
N ALA A 704 -44.40 27.18 -45.34
CA ALA A 704 -43.61 27.73 -44.24
C ALA A 704 -43.56 29.27 -44.25
N ASP A 705 -43.69 29.89 -43.08
CA ASP A 705 -43.37 31.31 -42.92
C ASP A 705 -41.86 31.52 -43.09
N ALA A 706 -41.47 32.31 -44.08
CA ALA A 706 -40.06 32.47 -44.45
C ALA A 706 -39.19 33.10 -43.34
N ALA A 707 -39.77 33.92 -42.45
CA ALA A 707 -39.03 34.52 -41.34
C ALA A 707 -38.82 33.50 -40.20
N LYS A 708 -39.84 32.72 -39.86
CA LYS A 708 -39.77 31.65 -38.87
C LYS A 708 -38.87 30.51 -39.35
N ALA A 709 -39.00 30.10 -40.61
CA ALA A 709 -38.14 29.09 -41.21
C ALA A 709 -36.67 29.52 -41.23
N ALA A 710 -36.38 30.79 -41.57
CA ALA A 710 -35.03 31.33 -41.52
C ALA A 710 -34.44 31.28 -40.09
N MET A 711 -35.23 31.69 -39.09
CA MET A 711 -34.83 31.66 -37.68
C MET A 711 -34.51 30.23 -37.19
N LEU A 712 -35.34 29.24 -37.54
CA LEU A 712 -35.18 27.86 -37.08
C LEU A 712 -34.14 27.05 -37.88
N SER A 713 -33.97 27.36 -39.16
CA SER A 713 -33.02 26.65 -40.04
C SER A 713 -31.60 27.23 -40.00
N GLY A 714 -31.44 28.50 -39.62
CA GLY A 714 -30.20 29.25 -39.79
C GLY A 714 -29.93 29.70 -41.22
N LEU A 715 -30.86 29.48 -42.16
CA LEU A 715 -30.80 30.02 -43.53
C LEU A 715 -31.25 31.49 -43.54
N SER A 716 -30.77 32.28 -44.51
CA SER A 716 -31.28 33.64 -44.69
C SER A 716 -32.71 33.62 -45.21
N LYS A 717 -33.51 34.61 -44.81
CA LYS A 717 -34.91 34.76 -45.28
C LYS A 717 -35.02 34.78 -46.81
N ASP A 718 -34.05 35.41 -47.49
CA ASP A 718 -34.02 35.45 -48.95
C ASP A 718 -33.67 34.09 -49.56
N HIS A 719 -32.83 33.30 -48.90
CA HIS A 719 -32.53 31.94 -49.34
C HIS A 719 -33.77 31.05 -49.22
N VAL A 720 -34.50 31.10 -48.10
CA VAL A 720 -35.77 30.36 -47.93
C VAL A 720 -36.78 30.76 -49.01
N LYS A 721 -36.95 32.07 -49.28
CA LYS A 721 -37.85 32.56 -50.35
C LYS A 721 -37.45 32.08 -51.75
N LYS A 722 -36.15 32.02 -52.04
CA LYS A 722 -35.66 31.48 -53.33
C LYS A 722 -36.01 30.00 -53.49
N LEU A 723 -35.87 29.22 -52.42
CA LEU A 723 -36.26 27.81 -52.42
C LEU A 723 -37.78 27.63 -52.55
N GLN A 724 -38.58 28.51 -51.94
CA GLN A 724 -40.04 28.54 -52.12
C GLN A 724 -40.44 28.86 -53.56
N ALA A 725 -39.83 29.88 -54.18
CA ALA A 725 -40.08 30.20 -55.58
C ALA A 725 -39.69 29.06 -56.53
N ALA A 726 -38.64 28.30 -56.19
CA ALA A 726 -38.18 27.15 -56.95
C ALA A 726 -39.01 25.87 -56.71
N SER A 727 -39.83 25.81 -55.65
CA SER A 727 -40.62 24.62 -55.32
C SER A 727 -41.70 24.33 -56.37
N GLY A 728 -42.21 25.38 -57.02
CA GLY A 728 -43.19 25.31 -58.11
C GLY A 728 -44.60 24.92 -57.66
N ILE A 729 -44.90 25.05 -56.36
CA ILE A 729 -46.20 24.76 -55.73
C ILE A 729 -46.91 26.06 -55.38
#